data_AF-A0A7K4C7M2-F1
#
_entry.id   AF-A0A7K4C7M2-F1
#
_cell.length_a   1.000
_cell.length_b   1.000
_cell.length_c   1.000
_cell.angle_alpha   90.00
_cell.angle_beta   90.00
_cell.angle_gamma   90.00
#
_symmetry.space_group_name_H-M   'P 1'
#
loop_
_entity.id
_entity.type
_entity.pdbx_description
1 polymer ?
#
loop_
_entity_poly.entity_id
_entity_poly.type
_entity_poly.pdbx_seq_one_letter_code
_entity_poly.pdbx_strand_id
1 'polypeptide(L)'
;ILVGNGTTTGIAPNAKIVAMKVLNYIGEGNYSDVISAMQDCISISSQYNISVISMSLGTDNIFESYCDNNPDYSSYKDLINEAVSKNISVVIATGNDGSSSGLNAPACIKNATRVGSSNKNNTISDFTNLGINFPDILLAPGDNILSTNFLGGQKVNSGTSMATPVVSGAVILLKQYKNLESNKKLTSDYLKEILNKTGLRLGRMGISINFSRINILSSLISIDEQSPNISYIYPENDSISSNLSQNLYCNATDSLALLNLTLKLNNSTSEVFSQTNFTNETSMNISLNKSLGDGNYTLLCEAYDQNGNNFSRISQFKIYRFFTNILFPPNDYYTNNETIEVNCSTESRENELINISLGIKNENKNLSEEGILIRGNYNYTNIKFNLTELENGNYTVYCYSFNNNSEREESQNRTLIYDTIVPNISLISPEGNLSTSTKSQIFSYSVEEQNLDNCILRINNEEKNSFSQTLSDGIYYWNITCNDLAGNSQTSETRKLTIFTKSSSGSGGGSNLRISKTYNINDSSIEKGYENKLKVGDKIIINTTSESHKITVNELNRNQIKLTIESETQIVYISLYESKLIDLNYDDINDLMIIYLGIKDNSANIYIKKIEKKEMNKEENLTNSLKPGEPDHQVFILNNFSENNKLNNTSKNIESINNKKGKNLFIYASILIIPILILLAFSFFIIKKMIQKFKLKKKKNNKGGKDKIYERVSKNKRRLKK
;
A
#
# COMPACT_ATOMS: atom_id res chain seq x y z
N ILE A 1 21.07 27.72 -39.49
CA ILE A 1 21.52 26.37 -39.04
C ILE A 1 22.15 26.43 -37.65
N LEU A 2 23.17 27.28 -37.44
CA LEU A 2 23.87 27.33 -36.16
C LEU A 2 23.08 28.00 -35.02
N VAL A 3 22.69 29.28 -35.16
CA VAL A 3 22.12 30.09 -34.05
C VAL A 3 20.67 30.52 -34.23
N GLY A 4 19.92 29.92 -35.16
CA GLY A 4 18.51 30.28 -35.38
C GLY A 4 17.71 30.20 -34.08
N ASN A 5 16.96 31.24 -33.74
CA ASN A 5 16.20 31.32 -32.49
C ASN A 5 14.84 32.00 -32.72
N GLY A 6 14.05 31.40 -33.62
CA GLY A 6 12.75 31.90 -34.07
C GLY A 6 11.90 30.75 -34.59
N THR A 7 11.28 30.89 -35.77
CA THR A 7 10.52 29.79 -36.41
C THR A 7 11.36 28.57 -36.81
N THR A 8 12.69 28.73 -36.90
CA THR A 8 13.65 27.61 -36.96
C THR A 8 14.62 27.74 -35.79
N THR A 9 14.81 26.65 -35.07
CA THR A 9 15.82 26.53 -34.01
C THR A 9 17.11 25.97 -34.60
N GLY A 10 18.22 26.68 -34.41
CA GLY A 10 19.55 26.19 -34.73
C GLY A 10 20.10 25.25 -33.67
N ILE A 11 21.26 24.66 -33.93
CA ILE A 11 21.89 23.72 -33.00
C ILE A 11 22.32 24.41 -31.69
N ALA A 12 22.88 25.62 -31.79
CA ALA A 12 23.35 26.41 -30.65
C ALA A 12 22.68 27.80 -30.67
N PRO A 13 21.36 27.91 -30.40
CA PRO A 13 20.56 29.11 -30.61
C PRO A 13 21.02 30.32 -29.77
N ASN A 14 21.73 30.07 -28.67
CA ASN A 14 22.23 31.10 -27.76
C ASN A 14 23.69 31.49 -28.00
N ALA A 15 24.40 30.80 -28.91
CA ALA A 15 25.77 31.14 -29.26
C ALA A 15 25.85 32.52 -29.93
N LYS A 16 26.99 33.18 -29.78
CA LYS A 16 27.29 34.45 -30.45
C LYS A 16 28.01 34.18 -31.77
N ILE A 17 27.87 35.12 -32.72
CA ILE A 17 28.50 35.03 -34.04
C ILE A 17 29.45 36.21 -34.24
N VAL A 18 30.66 35.89 -34.71
CA VAL A 18 31.53 36.82 -35.42
C VAL A 18 31.45 36.44 -36.90
N ALA A 19 30.98 37.35 -37.74
CA ALA A 19 30.81 37.09 -39.17
C ALA A 19 31.93 37.74 -39.97
N MET A 20 32.78 36.92 -40.60
CA MET A 20 33.80 37.39 -41.53
C MET A 20 33.30 37.19 -42.98
N LYS A 21 32.99 38.30 -43.66
CA LYS A 21 32.53 38.24 -45.06
C LYS A 21 33.74 38.14 -45.99
N VAL A 22 34.00 36.93 -46.48
CA VAL A 22 35.11 36.63 -47.41
C VAL A 22 34.64 36.24 -48.82
N LEU A 23 33.33 36.03 -49.00
CA LEU A 23 32.73 35.68 -50.29
C LEU A 23 31.86 36.82 -50.80
N ASN A 24 31.80 36.98 -52.11
CA ASN A 24 30.95 37.92 -52.82
C ASN A 24 29.48 37.41 -52.84
N TYR A 25 28.61 38.05 -53.64
CA TYR A 25 27.17 37.73 -53.66
C TYR A 25 26.83 36.42 -54.41
N ILE A 26 27.73 35.90 -55.24
CA ILE A 26 27.57 34.60 -55.92
C ILE A 26 28.26 33.45 -55.16
N GLY A 27 28.94 33.74 -54.05
CA GLY A 27 29.59 32.73 -53.21
C GLY A 27 31.06 32.46 -53.54
N GLU A 28 31.70 33.33 -54.33
CA GLU A 28 33.12 33.22 -54.68
C GLU A 28 33.96 34.19 -53.84
N GLY A 29 35.23 33.87 -53.59
CA GLY A 29 36.15 34.75 -52.87
C GLY A 29 37.61 34.36 -53.09
N ASN A 30 38.52 35.25 -52.72
CA ASN A 30 39.95 35.01 -52.90
C ASN A 30 40.54 34.25 -51.72
N TYR A 31 41.54 33.42 -52.00
CA TYR A 31 42.36 32.76 -50.98
C TYR A 31 42.87 33.74 -49.92
N SER A 32 43.39 34.90 -50.34
CA SER A 32 43.92 35.93 -49.43
C SER A 32 42.87 36.44 -48.44
N ASP A 33 41.63 36.62 -48.88
CA ASP A 33 40.55 37.14 -48.02
C ASP A 33 40.18 36.13 -46.93
N VAL A 34 40.19 34.83 -47.26
CA VAL A 34 39.95 33.74 -46.30
C VAL A 34 41.10 33.65 -45.29
N ILE A 35 42.35 33.73 -45.74
CA ILE A 35 43.53 33.70 -44.88
C ILE A 35 43.52 34.90 -43.91
N SER A 36 43.28 36.12 -44.40
CA SER A 36 43.17 37.31 -43.54
C SER A 36 42.04 37.18 -42.52
N ALA A 37 40.86 36.69 -42.92
CA ALA A 37 39.75 36.48 -41.99
C ALA A 37 40.03 35.42 -40.91
N MET A 38 40.76 34.35 -41.25
CA MET A 38 41.18 33.34 -40.27
C MET A 38 42.17 33.95 -39.26
N GLN A 39 43.17 34.69 -39.74
CA GLN A 39 44.13 35.39 -38.90
C GLN A 39 43.42 36.38 -37.96
N ASP A 40 42.47 37.16 -38.49
CA ASP A 40 41.66 38.10 -37.71
C ASP A 40 40.84 37.36 -36.64
N CYS A 41 40.14 36.28 -37.00
CA CYS A 41 39.40 35.43 -36.04
C CYS A 41 40.30 34.94 -34.91
N ILE A 42 41.50 34.48 -35.23
CA ILE A 42 42.46 33.96 -34.24
C ILE A 42 42.97 35.10 -33.35
N SER A 43 43.25 36.27 -33.91
CA SER A 43 43.78 37.42 -33.18
C SER A 43 42.78 37.99 -32.15
N ILE A 44 41.49 38.02 -32.51
CA ILE A 44 40.42 38.54 -31.63
C ILE A 44 39.77 37.46 -30.76
N SER A 45 40.27 36.22 -30.82
CA SER A 45 39.63 35.05 -30.21
C SER A 45 39.41 35.19 -28.71
N SER A 46 40.38 35.72 -27.97
CA SER A 46 40.24 35.97 -26.53
C SER A 46 39.20 37.04 -26.19
N GLN A 47 39.08 38.08 -27.04
CA GLN A 47 38.13 39.18 -26.81
C GLN A 47 36.68 38.73 -27.00
N TYR A 48 36.43 37.89 -28.01
CA TYR A 48 35.08 37.44 -28.35
C TYR A 48 34.78 36.01 -27.90
N ASN A 49 35.70 35.38 -27.17
CA ASN A 49 35.63 33.98 -26.75
C ASN A 49 35.32 33.04 -27.93
N ILE A 50 36.08 33.17 -29.02
CA ILE A 50 35.89 32.38 -30.22
C ILE A 50 36.32 30.93 -29.93
N SER A 51 35.36 30.01 -29.95
CA SER A 51 35.59 28.59 -29.68
C SER A 51 35.60 27.72 -30.95
N VAL A 52 35.06 28.23 -32.05
CA VAL A 52 34.92 27.55 -33.34
C VAL A 52 35.08 28.55 -34.48
N ILE A 53 35.83 28.16 -35.52
CA ILE A 53 35.83 28.80 -36.84
C ILE A 53 35.09 27.86 -37.80
N SER A 54 33.97 28.30 -38.36
CA SER A 54 33.13 27.48 -39.25
C SER A 54 33.31 27.92 -40.70
N MET A 55 33.82 27.02 -41.54
CA MET A 55 34.19 27.29 -42.94
C MET A 55 33.38 26.39 -43.88
N SER A 56 32.22 26.90 -44.28
CA SER A 56 31.32 26.24 -45.24
C SER A 56 31.70 26.55 -46.69
N LEU A 57 33.00 26.45 -46.99
CA LEU A 57 33.65 26.83 -48.25
C LEU A 57 34.81 25.87 -48.56
N GLY A 58 35.29 25.90 -49.80
CA GLY A 58 36.42 25.11 -50.26
C GLY A 58 36.94 25.61 -51.60
N THR A 59 37.98 24.96 -52.12
CA THR A 59 38.55 25.18 -53.46
C THR A 59 38.16 24.04 -54.40
N ASP A 60 38.44 24.16 -55.70
CA ASP A 60 38.16 23.09 -56.66
C ASP A 60 39.18 21.93 -56.61
N ASN A 61 40.27 22.08 -55.86
CA ASN A 61 41.34 21.08 -55.80
C ASN A 61 41.02 19.96 -54.81
N ILE A 62 40.94 18.73 -55.31
CA ILE A 62 40.69 17.51 -54.54
C ILE A 62 42.01 16.83 -54.19
N PHE A 63 42.16 16.45 -52.91
CA PHE A 63 43.34 15.77 -52.38
C PHE A 63 42.98 14.39 -51.84
N GLU A 64 43.67 13.35 -52.31
CA GLU A 64 43.46 11.97 -51.86
C GLU A 64 44.14 11.65 -50.52
N SER A 65 44.99 12.55 -50.02
CA SER A 65 45.69 12.44 -48.74
C SER A 65 45.87 13.81 -48.09
N TYR A 66 46.40 13.86 -46.87
CA TYR A 66 46.61 15.12 -46.16
C TYR A 66 47.45 16.10 -46.98
N CYS A 67 46.93 17.30 -47.19
CA CYS A 67 47.56 18.33 -48.02
C CYS A 67 48.53 19.23 -47.25
N ASP A 68 48.91 18.86 -46.02
CA ASP A 68 49.81 19.60 -45.12
C ASP A 68 51.20 19.90 -45.70
N ASN A 69 51.64 19.18 -46.72
CA ASN A 69 52.94 19.39 -47.36
C ASN A 69 52.84 20.15 -48.70
N ASN A 70 51.63 20.54 -49.12
CA ASN A 70 51.46 21.34 -50.33
C ASN A 70 51.76 22.82 -50.01
N PRO A 71 52.74 23.45 -50.70
CA PRO A 71 53.14 24.83 -50.41
C PRO A 71 52.02 25.85 -50.66
N ASP A 72 51.11 25.59 -51.61
CA ASP A 72 50.00 26.48 -51.97
C ASP A 72 48.96 26.60 -50.84
N TYR A 73 48.93 25.64 -49.91
CA TYR A 73 48.00 25.57 -48.78
C TYR A 73 48.69 25.69 -47.42
N SER A 74 49.97 26.10 -47.41
CA SER A 74 50.77 26.27 -46.18
C SER A 74 50.12 27.23 -45.18
N SER A 75 49.55 28.35 -45.64
CA SER A 75 48.88 29.30 -44.73
C SER A 75 47.61 28.74 -44.10
N TYR A 76 46.82 27.92 -44.83
CA TYR A 76 45.69 27.21 -44.23
C TYR A 76 46.17 26.26 -43.13
N LYS A 77 47.21 25.46 -43.39
CA LYS A 77 47.80 24.57 -42.41
C LYS A 77 48.21 25.33 -41.15
N ASP A 78 49.01 26.38 -41.30
CA ASP A 78 49.58 27.11 -40.17
C ASP A 78 48.50 27.78 -39.33
N LEU A 79 47.50 28.40 -39.96
CA LEU A 79 46.39 29.04 -39.24
C LEU A 79 45.44 28.03 -38.60
N ILE A 80 45.17 26.88 -39.24
CA ILE A 80 44.39 25.79 -38.62
C ILE A 80 45.13 25.26 -37.38
N ASN A 81 46.44 25.05 -37.48
CA ASN A 81 47.26 24.59 -36.37
C ASN A 81 47.29 25.62 -35.23
N GLU A 82 47.46 26.90 -35.56
CA GLU A 82 47.42 27.99 -34.57
C GLU A 82 46.06 28.06 -33.87
N ALA A 83 44.96 28.03 -34.62
CA ALA A 83 43.61 28.01 -34.06
C ALA A 83 43.41 26.82 -33.11
N VAL A 84 43.79 25.61 -33.53
CA VAL A 84 43.66 24.40 -32.70
C VAL A 84 44.51 24.47 -31.44
N SER A 85 45.74 25.02 -31.51
CA SER A 85 46.60 25.24 -30.33
C SER A 85 45.99 26.21 -29.31
N LYS A 86 45.15 27.15 -29.78
CA LYS A 86 44.37 28.07 -28.94
C LYS A 86 43.02 27.48 -28.50
N ASN A 87 42.81 26.18 -28.72
CA ASN A 87 41.59 25.45 -28.48
C ASN A 87 40.36 25.98 -29.25
N ILE A 88 40.60 26.48 -30.46
CA ILE A 88 39.58 26.89 -31.41
C ILE A 88 39.43 25.76 -32.44
N SER A 89 38.23 25.18 -32.54
CA SER A 89 38.00 24.09 -33.50
C SER A 89 37.71 24.69 -34.88
N VAL A 90 38.49 24.31 -35.90
CA VAL A 90 38.24 24.75 -37.27
C VAL A 90 37.43 23.68 -38.00
N VAL A 91 36.16 23.98 -38.27
CA VAL A 91 35.17 23.04 -38.81
C VAL A 91 34.92 23.36 -40.28
N ILE A 92 35.22 22.43 -41.18
CA ILE A 92 35.37 22.70 -42.62
C ILE A 92 34.51 21.73 -43.44
N ALA A 93 33.82 22.22 -44.46
CA ALA A 93 33.07 21.40 -45.41
C ALA A 93 34.00 20.53 -46.28
N THR A 94 33.67 19.26 -46.54
CA THR A 94 34.54 18.37 -47.34
C THR A 94 34.48 18.63 -48.84
N GLY A 95 33.41 19.25 -49.34
CA GLY A 95 33.16 19.45 -50.77
C GLY A 95 31.88 18.80 -51.28
N ASN A 96 31.44 19.18 -52.48
CA ASN A 96 30.15 18.78 -53.07
C ASN A 96 30.28 18.11 -54.46
N ASP A 97 31.44 17.56 -54.80
CA ASP A 97 31.74 16.97 -56.11
C ASP A 97 31.37 15.48 -56.21
N GLY A 98 30.91 14.87 -55.12
CA GLY A 98 30.61 13.43 -55.02
C GLY A 98 31.84 12.52 -55.05
N SER A 99 33.04 13.07 -54.84
CA SER A 99 34.30 12.32 -54.85
C SER A 99 34.34 11.25 -53.76
N SER A 100 34.86 10.07 -54.10
CA SER A 100 35.09 8.96 -53.17
C SER A 100 36.56 8.79 -52.77
N SER A 101 37.49 9.50 -53.41
CA SER A 101 38.94 9.33 -53.20
C SER A 101 39.57 10.46 -52.39
N GLY A 102 38.97 11.64 -52.32
CA GLY A 102 39.61 12.80 -51.71
C GLY A 102 38.67 13.95 -51.35
N LEU A 103 39.25 14.98 -50.73
CA LEU A 103 38.55 16.14 -50.18
C LEU A 103 39.09 17.44 -50.75
N ASN A 104 38.27 18.49 -50.82
CA ASN A 104 38.75 19.80 -51.22
C ASN A 104 39.62 20.42 -50.12
N ALA A 105 40.58 21.26 -50.51
CA ALA A 105 41.20 22.17 -49.54
C ALA A 105 40.21 23.25 -49.09
N PRO A 106 40.22 23.65 -47.80
CA PRO A 106 41.17 23.27 -46.74
C PRO A 106 40.78 22.04 -45.89
N ALA A 107 39.73 21.28 -46.23
CA ALA A 107 39.31 20.12 -45.43
C ALA A 107 40.33 18.95 -45.42
N CYS A 108 41.20 18.90 -46.43
CA CYS A 108 42.33 17.97 -46.50
C CYS A 108 43.45 18.23 -45.47
N ILE A 109 43.44 19.35 -44.74
CA ILE A 109 44.44 19.64 -43.70
C ILE A 109 44.20 18.78 -42.47
N LYS A 110 45.23 18.13 -41.93
CA LYS A 110 45.12 17.12 -40.86
C LYS A 110 44.36 17.59 -39.61
N ASN A 111 44.66 18.78 -39.11
CA ASN A 111 44.06 19.29 -37.88
C ASN A 111 42.65 19.89 -38.07
N ALA A 112 42.13 19.94 -39.29
CA ALA A 112 40.75 20.35 -39.56
C ALA A 112 39.73 19.35 -38.98
N THR A 113 38.59 19.87 -38.54
CA THR A 113 37.38 19.08 -38.29
C THR A 113 36.55 19.05 -39.58
N ARG A 114 36.76 18.03 -40.39
CA ARG A 114 36.16 17.91 -41.72
C ARG A 114 34.75 17.30 -41.65
N VAL A 115 33.82 17.90 -42.39
CA VAL A 115 32.38 17.59 -42.31
C VAL A 115 31.79 17.28 -43.67
N GLY A 116 31.30 16.06 -43.82
CA GLY A 116 30.48 15.61 -44.95
C GLY A 116 28.98 15.66 -44.65
N SER A 117 28.17 15.32 -45.66
CA SER A 117 26.72 15.41 -45.60
C SER A 117 26.03 14.05 -45.53
N SER A 118 24.94 14.00 -44.76
CA SER A 118 23.95 12.93 -44.73
C SER A 118 22.54 13.48 -44.94
N ASN A 119 21.60 12.60 -45.27
CA ASN A 119 20.20 12.97 -45.49
C ASN A 119 19.26 12.46 -44.38
N LYS A 120 17.96 12.73 -44.54
CA LYS A 120 16.90 12.35 -43.60
C LYS A 120 16.71 10.84 -43.42
N ASN A 121 17.17 10.02 -44.37
CA ASN A 121 17.06 8.56 -44.34
C ASN A 121 18.29 7.90 -43.71
N ASN A 122 19.16 8.67 -43.03
CA ASN A 122 20.45 8.21 -42.51
C ASN A 122 21.34 7.60 -43.60
N THR A 123 21.32 8.13 -44.82
CA THR A 123 22.30 7.78 -45.85
C THR A 123 23.25 8.93 -46.09
N ILE A 124 24.46 8.61 -46.55
CA ILE A 124 25.44 9.59 -47.00
C ILE A 124 24.88 10.30 -48.25
N SER A 125 25.01 11.62 -48.32
CA SER A 125 24.55 12.40 -49.48
C SER A 125 25.45 12.18 -50.69
N ASP A 126 24.88 11.96 -51.87
CA ASP A 126 25.66 11.57 -53.06
C ASP A 126 26.72 12.60 -53.49
N PHE A 127 26.45 13.89 -53.27
CA PHE A 127 27.36 14.98 -53.57
C PHE A 127 28.53 15.10 -52.59
N THR A 128 28.49 14.47 -51.41
CA THR A 128 29.54 14.71 -50.40
C THR A 128 30.86 14.10 -50.84
N ASN A 129 31.94 14.87 -50.74
CA ASN A 129 33.29 14.35 -50.93
C ASN A 129 33.74 13.53 -49.71
N LEU A 130 34.37 12.40 -49.98
CA LEU A 130 34.87 11.40 -49.02
C LEU A 130 36.24 10.88 -49.48
N GLY A 131 36.97 10.23 -48.57
CA GLY A 131 38.18 9.50 -48.92
C GLY A 131 38.59 8.53 -47.81
N ILE A 132 39.05 7.33 -48.20
CA ILE A 132 39.46 6.29 -47.25
C ILE A 132 40.62 6.73 -46.35
N ASN A 133 41.47 7.63 -46.85
CA ASN A 133 42.62 8.19 -46.14
C ASN A 133 42.22 9.24 -45.08
N PHE A 134 40.93 9.56 -44.96
CA PHE A 134 40.36 10.51 -44.01
C PHE A 134 39.29 9.83 -43.14
N PRO A 135 39.65 8.86 -42.28
CA PRO A 135 38.69 8.04 -41.55
C PRO A 135 37.91 8.79 -40.46
N ASP A 136 38.33 10.01 -40.13
CA ASP A 136 37.73 10.87 -39.11
C ASP A 136 36.77 11.92 -39.70
N ILE A 137 36.34 11.79 -40.97
CA ILE A 137 35.25 12.59 -41.50
C ILE A 137 33.99 12.40 -40.65
N LEU A 138 33.48 13.50 -40.13
CA LEU A 138 32.19 13.55 -39.46
C LEU A 138 31.11 13.82 -40.50
N LEU A 139 29.95 13.17 -40.37
CA LEU A 139 28.77 13.46 -41.15
C LEU A 139 27.76 14.23 -40.29
N ALA A 140 27.04 15.14 -40.91
CA ALA A 140 25.86 15.76 -40.30
C ALA A 140 24.75 15.94 -41.35
N PRO A 141 23.50 16.21 -40.94
CA PRO A 141 22.44 16.53 -41.90
C PRO A 141 22.84 17.75 -42.76
N GLY A 142 22.95 17.53 -44.07
CA GLY A 142 23.31 18.56 -45.04
C GLY A 142 22.46 18.54 -46.29
N ASP A 143 21.57 17.56 -46.46
CA ASP A 143 20.66 17.46 -47.61
C ASP A 143 19.23 17.87 -47.24
N ASN A 144 18.66 18.77 -48.04
CA ASN A 144 17.33 19.34 -47.89
C ASN A 144 17.10 20.01 -46.52
N ILE A 145 18.05 20.86 -46.12
CA ILE A 145 18.03 21.56 -44.83
C ILE A 145 17.27 22.88 -44.96
N LEU A 146 16.16 22.99 -44.24
CA LEU A 146 15.43 24.25 -44.07
C LEU A 146 16.20 25.21 -43.15
N SER A 147 16.52 26.40 -43.63
CA SER A 147 17.16 27.42 -42.80
C SER A 147 16.79 28.85 -43.16
N THR A 148 17.28 29.80 -42.38
CA THR A 148 17.07 31.24 -42.60
C THR A 148 17.60 31.69 -43.96
N ASN A 149 16.83 32.52 -44.66
CA ASN A 149 17.23 33.13 -45.92
C ASN A 149 17.69 34.58 -45.70
N PHE A 150 18.67 35.04 -46.49
CA PHE A 150 19.24 36.39 -46.36
C PHE A 150 18.25 37.50 -46.77
N LEU A 151 17.27 37.16 -47.62
CA LEU A 151 16.15 38.06 -47.98
C LEU A 151 15.01 38.05 -46.94
N GLY A 152 15.20 37.37 -45.80
CA GLY A 152 14.15 37.08 -44.83
C GLY A 152 13.41 35.77 -45.12
N GLY A 153 12.72 35.25 -44.11
CA GLY A 153 12.02 33.95 -44.18
C GLY A 153 12.98 32.75 -44.15
N GLN A 154 12.53 31.63 -44.71
CA GLN A 154 13.25 30.36 -44.73
C GLN A 154 13.44 29.85 -46.17
N LYS A 155 14.49 29.07 -46.40
CA LYS A 155 14.78 28.39 -47.67
C LYS A 155 15.39 27.01 -47.40
N VAL A 156 15.05 26.04 -48.24
CA VAL A 156 15.68 24.72 -48.26
C VAL A 156 16.88 24.74 -49.19
N ASN A 157 18.04 24.28 -48.72
CA ASN A 157 19.24 24.07 -49.52
C ASN A 157 19.91 22.74 -49.14
N SER A 158 20.78 22.23 -50.02
CA SER A 158 21.61 21.05 -49.80
C SER A 158 23.09 21.36 -49.99
N GLY A 159 23.96 20.72 -49.22
CA GLY A 159 25.41 20.81 -49.33
C GLY A 159 26.13 20.44 -48.03
N THR A 160 27.41 20.10 -48.14
CA THR A 160 28.30 19.98 -46.97
C THR A 160 28.39 21.30 -46.20
N SER A 161 28.22 22.43 -46.89
CA SER A 161 28.03 23.77 -46.30
C SER A 161 26.86 23.86 -45.30
N MET A 162 25.84 23.01 -45.42
CA MET A 162 24.73 22.95 -44.47
C MET A 162 25.05 22.04 -43.28
N ALA A 163 25.86 21.00 -43.48
CA ALA A 163 26.30 20.06 -42.45
C ALA A 163 27.38 20.67 -41.52
N THR A 164 28.34 21.42 -42.07
CA THR A 164 29.44 22.08 -41.33
C THR A 164 28.97 22.91 -40.11
N PRO A 165 27.96 23.80 -40.22
CA PRO A 165 27.47 24.54 -39.07
C PRO A 165 26.70 23.67 -38.05
N VAL A 166 26.22 22.47 -38.42
CA VAL A 166 25.64 21.52 -37.45
C VAL A 166 26.72 21.00 -36.51
N VAL A 167 27.84 20.52 -37.07
CA VAL A 167 29.00 20.05 -36.28
C VAL A 167 29.61 21.18 -35.46
N SER A 168 29.66 22.40 -36.03
CA SER A 168 30.10 23.60 -35.29
C SER A 168 29.24 23.84 -34.04
N GLY A 169 27.93 23.66 -34.15
CA GLY A 169 27.01 23.75 -33.02
C GLY A 169 27.23 22.65 -31.99
N ALA A 170 27.43 21.40 -32.44
CA ALA A 170 27.74 20.28 -31.56
C ALA A 170 29.01 20.53 -30.73
N VAL A 171 30.08 21.03 -31.36
CA VAL A 171 31.32 21.42 -30.66
C VAL A 171 31.07 22.49 -29.60
N ILE A 172 30.27 23.52 -29.91
CA ILE A 172 29.93 24.59 -28.96
C ILE A 172 29.17 24.02 -27.75
N LEU A 173 28.16 23.17 -27.99
CA LEU A 173 27.36 22.57 -26.93
C LEU A 173 28.20 21.68 -26.01
N LEU A 174 29.07 20.83 -26.56
CA LEU A 174 29.96 19.96 -25.77
C LEU A 174 30.96 20.77 -24.93
N LYS A 175 31.56 21.82 -25.52
CA LYS A 175 32.44 22.74 -24.77
C LYS A 175 31.69 23.47 -23.64
N GLN A 176 30.46 23.91 -23.91
CA GLN A 176 29.64 24.59 -22.91
C GLN A 176 29.25 23.65 -21.77
N TYR A 177 28.78 22.44 -22.10
CA TYR A 177 28.37 21.43 -21.13
C TYR A 177 29.49 21.16 -20.11
N LYS A 178 30.69 20.81 -20.59
CA LYS A 178 31.83 20.53 -19.71
C LYS A 178 32.35 21.71 -18.92
N ASN A 179 32.22 22.91 -19.46
CA ASN A 179 32.55 24.11 -18.70
C ASN A 179 31.55 24.31 -17.55
N LEU A 180 30.25 24.12 -17.78
CA LEU A 180 29.22 24.28 -16.75
C LEU A 180 29.27 23.16 -15.69
N GLU A 181 29.51 21.92 -16.11
CA GLU A 181 29.54 20.75 -15.24
C GLU A 181 30.79 20.74 -14.35
N SER A 182 31.97 20.97 -14.92
CA SER A 182 33.25 20.74 -14.21
C SER A 182 34.32 21.80 -14.48
N ASN A 183 33.99 22.92 -15.13
CA ASN A 183 34.93 23.95 -15.58
C ASN A 183 36.09 23.38 -16.45
N LYS A 184 35.84 22.22 -17.08
CA LYS A 184 36.81 21.55 -17.96
C LYS A 184 36.69 22.07 -19.38
N LYS A 185 37.84 22.36 -20.02
CA LYS A 185 37.91 22.76 -21.43
C LYS A 185 38.25 21.54 -22.28
N LEU A 186 37.33 21.14 -23.16
CA LEU A 186 37.59 20.07 -24.13
C LEU A 186 38.47 20.57 -25.27
N THR A 187 39.43 19.76 -25.70
CA THR A 187 40.30 20.04 -26.85
C THR A 187 39.62 19.70 -28.17
N SER A 188 40.03 20.33 -29.28
CA SER A 188 39.50 20.04 -30.62
C SER A 188 39.66 18.57 -31.03
N ASP A 189 40.78 17.93 -30.70
CA ASP A 189 41.01 16.52 -31.04
C ASP A 189 40.09 15.58 -30.27
N TYR A 190 39.93 15.82 -28.96
CA TYR A 190 39.00 15.03 -28.15
C TYR A 190 37.55 15.20 -28.61
N LEU A 191 37.14 16.41 -29.02
CA LEU A 191 35.81 16.66 -29.57
C LEU A 191 35.58 15.89 -30.88
N LYS A 192 36.57 15.85 -31.79
CA LYS A 192 36.51 15.03 -33.01
C LYS A 192 36.35 13.55 -32.65
N GLU A 193 37.15 13.07 -31.70
CA GLU A 193 37.11 11.68 -31.25
C GLU A 193 35.74 11.30 -30.69
N ILE A 194 35.19 12.09 -29.76
CA ILE A 194 33.89 11.83 -29.15
C ILE A 194 32.76 11.87 -30.19
N LEU A 195 32.72 12.91 -31.03
CA LEU A 195 31.72 13.01 -32.11
C LEU A 195 31.81 11.84 -33.09
N ASN A 196 33.02 11.37 -33.38
CA ASN A 196 33.23 10.20 -34.23
C ASN A 196 32.80 8.90 -33.53
N LYS A 197 33.16 8.72 -32.26
CA LYS A 197 32.91 7.51 -31.48
C LYS A 197 31.42 7.28 -31.23
N THR A 198 30.65 8.32 -30.93
CA THR A 198 29.24 8.22 -30.51
C THR A 198 28.23 8.38 -31.64
N GLY A 199 28.67 8.80 -32.83
CA GLY A 199 27.78 8.97 -33.97
C GLY A 199 27.36 7.65 -34.62
N LEU A 200 26.29 7.72 -35.41
CA LEU A 200 25.75 6.63 -36.19
C LEU A 200 26.69 6.29 -37.36
N ARG A 201 27.15 5.04 -37.45
CA ARG A 201 28.06 4.59 -38.51
C ARG A 201 27.32 4.39 -39.82
N LEU A 202 27.70 5.15 -40.85
CA LEU A 202 27.14 5.10 -42.19
C LEU A 202 28.21 4.71 -43.20
N GLY A 203 27.88 3.76 -44.08
CA GLY A 203 28.73 3.36 -45.21
C GLY A 203 28.27 3.94 -46.53
N ARG A 204 29.16 3.95 -47.52
CA ARG A 204 28.83 4.23 -48.93
C ARG A 204 29.37 3.08 -49.78
N MET A 205 28.56 2.57 -50.69
CA MET A 205 28.99 1.54 -51.63
C MET A 205 30.23 2.03 -52.41
N GLY A 206 31.27 1.20 -52.47
CA GLY A 206 32.56 1.54 -53.09
C GLY A 206 33.58 2.17 -52.15
N ILE A 207 33.24 2.43 -50.88
CA ILE A 207 34.17 2.87 -49.84
C ILE A 207 34.17 1.82 -48.72
N SER A 208 35.35 1.31 -48.35
CA SER A 208 35.47 0.18 -47.40
C SER A 208 35.36 0.57 -45.93
N ILE A 209 35.30 1.87 -45.61
CA ILE A 209 35.16 2.38 -44.24
C ILE A 209 33.81 3.06 -44.04
N ASN A 210 33.33 3.04 -42.79
CA ASN A 210 32.14 3.76 -42.37
C ASN A 210 32.50 5.09 -41.71
N PHE A 211 31.69 6.10 -41.96
CA PHE A 211 31.83 7.44 -41.38
C PHE A 211 30.78 7.69 -40.31
N SER A 212 31.07 8.59 -39.37
CA SER A 212 30.21 8.81 -38.21
C SER A 212 29.30 10.00 -38.43
N ARG A 213 27.98 9.76 -38.50
CA ARG A 213 26.98 10.81 -38.43
C ARG A 213 26.76 11.21 -36.98
N ILE A 214 27.13 12.45 -36.64
CA ILE A 214 27.20 12.90 -35.26
C ILE A 214 25.87 12.73 -34.50
N ASN A 215 25.96 12.37 -33.23
CA ASN A 215 24.85 12.30 -32.30
C ASN A 215 25.20 13.11 -31.05
N ILE A 216 24.64 14.32 -30.95
CA ILE A 216 24.98 15.28 -29.90
C ILE A 216 24.61 14.75 -28.52
N LEU A 217 23.44 14.12 -28.37
CA LEU A 217 22.99 13.57 -27.08
C LEU A 217 23.91 12.44 -26.63
N SER A 218 24.22 11.49 -27.51
CA SER A 218 25.15 10.40 -27.18
C SER A 218 26.57 10.92 -26.88
N SER A 219 27.01 11.98 -27.55
CA SER A 219 28.28 12.64 -27.22
C SER A 219 28.26 13.27 -25.83
N LEU A 220 27.18 13.96 -25.45
CA LEU A 220 27.01 14.56 -24.11
C LEU A 220 27.02 13.47 -23.02
N ILE A 221 26.25 12.39 -23.22
CA ILE A 221 26.23 11.25 -22.29
C ILE A 221 27.63 10.64 -22.13
N SER A 222 28.35 10.40 -23.23
CA SER A 222 29.67 9.74 -23.17
C SER A 222 30.74 10.51 -22.42
N ILE A 223 30.53 11.82 -22.23
CA ILE A 223 31.42 12.67 -21.48
C ILE A 223 30.84 13.03 -20.12
N ASP A 224 29.64 12.59 -19.74
CA ASP A 224 29.02 12.99 -18.48
C ASP A 224 29.75 12.42 -17.27
N GLU A 225 30.16 13.26 -16.33
CA GLU A 225 30.78 12.86 -15.07
C GLU A 225 29.87 13.15 -13.86
N GLN A 226 28.66 13.69 -14.09
CA GLN A 226 27.72 14.01 -13.02
C GLN A 226 26.92 12.76 -12.63
N SER A 227 26.99 12.37 -11.35
CA SER A 227 26.09 11.34 -10.84
C SER A 227 24.62 11.80 -10.83
N PRO A 228 23.67 10.86 -11.02
CA PRO A 228 22.27 11.08 -10.73
C PRO A 228 22.02 11.65 -9.33
N ASN A 229 20.86 12.26 -9.13
CA ASN A 229 20.41 12.75 -7.83
C ASN A 229 19.19 11.96 -7.33
N ILE A 230 19.23 11.48 -6.09
CA ILE A 230 18.06 10.90 -5.40
C ILE A 230 17.38 11.99 -4.57
N SER A 231 16.37 12.60 -5.17
CA SER A 231 15.61 13.71 -4.59
C SER A 231 14.83 13.33 -3.33
N TYR A 232 14.26 12.13 -3.29
CA TYR A 232 13.40 11.68 -2.20
C TYR A 232 13.44 10.16 -2.03
N ILE A 233 13.43 9.72 -0.77
CA ILE A 233 13.36 8.33 -0.34
C ILE A 233 12.40 8.25 0.85
N TYR A 234 11.50 7.27 0.87
CA TYR A 234 10.54 7.05 1.95
C TYR A 234 10.38 5.56 2.23
N PRO A 235 10.26 5.12 3.51
CA PRO A 235 10.17 5.91 4.75
C PRO A 235 11.39 6.79 5.02
N GLU A 236 11.21 7.88 5.78
CA GLU A 236 12.30 8.78 6.13
C GLU A 236 13.29 8.11 7.09
N ASN A 237 14.54 8.58 7.11
CA ASN A 237 15.56 8.01 7.98
C ASN A 237 15.18 8.21 9.45
N ASP A 238 15.41 7.18 10.26
CA ASP A 238 15.07 7.06 11.67
C ASP A 238 13.56 7.10 11.97
N SER A 239 12.70 6.97 10.95
CA SER A 239 11.26 6.91 11.16
C SER A 239 10.83 5.61 11.86
N ILE A 240 9.81 5.72 12.71
CA ILE A 240 9.19 4.61 13.43
C ILE A 240 7.71 4.56 13.02
N SER A 241 7.21 3.38 12.70
CA SER A 241 5.81 3.16 12.33
C SER A 241 5.23 1.94 13.05
N SER A 242 3.97 2.04 13.50
CA SER A 242 3.19 0.90 13.98
C SER A 242 2.37 0.21 12.87
N ASN A 243 2.25 0.86 11.69
CA ASN A 243 1.57 0.28 10.53
C ASN A 243 2.43 -0.82 9.88
N LEU A 244 1.86 -2.00 9.67
CA LEU A 244 2.56 -3.11 8.99
C LEU A 244 2.59 -2.92 7.46
N SER A 245 1.64 -2.19 6.88
CA SER A 245 1.61 -1.86 5.45
C SER A 245 2.41 -0.58 5.20
N GLN A 246 3.63 -0.75 4.70
CA GLN A 246 4.52 0.36 4.39
C GLN A 246 4.52 0.67 2.90
N ASN A 247 4.30 1.93 2.57
CA ASN A 247 4.61 2.45 1.24
C ASN A 247 6.11 2.74 1.20
N LEU A 248 6.81 2.19 0.22
CA LEU A 248 8.23 2.43 -0.02
C LEU A 248 8.34 3.20 -1.33
N TYR A 249 9.16 4.24 -1.33
CA TYR A 249 9.27 5.14 -2.45
C TYR A 249 10.71 5.62 -2.63
N CYS A 250 11.12 5.73 -3.89
CA CYS A 250 12.32 6.47 -4.25
C CYS A 250 12.13 7.20 -5.58
N ASN A 251 12.67 8.42 -5.68
CA ASN A 251 12.70 9.20 -6.91
C ASN A 251 14.10 9.71 -7.23
N ALA A 252 14.54 9.44 -8.44
CA ALA A 252 15.83 9.86 -8.98
C ALA A 252 15.66 10.74 -10.23
N THR A 253 16.63 11.62 -10.43
CA THR A 253 16.71 12.53 -11.58
C THR A 253 18.14 12.60 -12.10
N ASP A 254 18.30 12.87 -13.38
CA ASP A 254 19.57 13.14 -14.02
C ASP A 254 19.46 14.30 -15.03
N SER A 255 20.56 15.01 -15.27
CA SER A 255 20.62 16.16 -16.18
C SER A 255 20.47 15.76 -17.65
N LEU A 256 20.88 14.54 -18.02
CA LEU A 256 20.87 14.03 -19.39
C LEU A 256 19.93 12.82 -19.55
N ALA A 257 20.22 11.72 -18.86
CA ALA A 257 19.45 10.48 -18.94
C ALA A 257 19.85 9.47 -17.86
N LEU A 258 18.86 8.96 -17.13
CA LEU A 258 19.01 7.80 -16.27
C LEU A 258 19.15 6.52 -17.12
N LEU A 259 19.83 5.51 -16.58
CA LEU A 259 19.85 4.14 -17.06
C LEU A 259 18.88 3.28 -16.27
N ASN A 260 18.98 3.32 -14.93
CA ASN A 260 18.12 2.57 -14.05
C ASN A 260 17.99 3.19 -12.66
N LEU A 261 16.93 2.78 -11.96
CA LEU A 261 16.70 3.02 -10.54
C LEU A 261 16.47 1.67 -9.86
N THR A 262 17.15 1.43 -8.75
CA THR A 262 17.02 0.21 -7.96
C THR A 262 16.58 0.57 -6.54
N LEU A 263 15.54 -0.11 -6.04
CA LEU A 263 15.06 0.00 -4.66
C LEU A 263 15.19 -1.36 -3.98
N LYS A 264 15.99 -1.43 -2.92
CA LYS A 264 16.23 -2.62 -2.12
C LYS A 264 15.80 -2.38 -0.69
N LEU A 265 15.10 -3.35 -0.10
CA LEU A 265 14.76 -3.35 1.30
C LEU A 265 15.42 -4.54 1.97
N ASN A 266 16.18 -4.27 3.02
CA ASN A 266 16.79 -5.28 3.87
C ASN A 266 16.20 -5.21 5.27
N ASN A 267 16.10 -6.34 5.94
CA ASN A 267 15.93 -6.41 7.39
C ASN A 267 17.26 -6.83 8.03
N SER A 268 17.28 -7.09 9.34
CA SER A 268 18.50 -7.47 10.07
C SER A 268 19.11 -8.82 9.64
N THR A 269 18.35 -9.68 8.95
CA THR A 269 18.76 -11.05 8.62
C THR A 269 18.96 -11.31 7.13
N SER A 270 18.28 -10.56 6.25
CA SER A 270 18.26 -10.81 4.82
C SER A 270 17.75 -9.64 3.99
N GLU A 271 17.96 -9.71 2.68
CA GLU A 271 17.20 -8.92 1.71
C GLU A 271 15.72 -9.37 1.75
N VAL A 272 14.82 -8.40 1.85
CA VAL A 272 13.36 -8.60 1.82
C VAL A 272 12.86 -8.51 0.39
N PHE A 273 13.36 -7.55 -0.38
CA PHE A 273 13.18 -7.48 -1.84
C PHE A 273 14.20 -6.54 -2.49
N SER A 274 14.34 -6.68 -3.80
CA SER A 274 15.07 -5.79 -4.70
C SER A 274 14.28 -5.63 -5.99
N GLN A 275 14.11 -4.38 -6.45
CA GLN A 275 13.46 -4.06 -7.72
C GLN A 275 14.30 -3.04 -8.49
N THR A 276 14.56 -3.33 -9.78
CA THR A 276 15.24 -2.42 -10.70
C THR A 276 14.34 -2.08 -11.89
N ASN A 277 14.18 -0.80 -12.18
CA ASN A 277 13.49 -0.29 -13.36
C ASN A 277 14.49 0.41 -14.29
N PHE A 278 14.37 0.21 -15.60
CA PHE A 278 15.24 0.82 -16.63
C PHE A 278 14.52 1.94 -17.38
N THR A 279 15.27 2.96 -17.81
CA THR A 279 14.75 4.08 -18.61
C THR A 279 15.87 4.74 -19.41
N ASN A 280 15.51 5.63 -20.32
CA ASN A 280 16.40 6.60 -20.97
C ASN A 280 15.92 8.06 -20.71
N GLU A 281 14.98 8.24 -19.79
CA GLU A 281 14.41 9.54 -19.39
C GLU A 281 15.28 10.22 -18.33
N THR A 282 15.05 11.52 -18.11
CA THR A 282 15.76 12.32 -17.09
C THR A 282 15.25 12.11 -15.66
N SER A 283 14.16 11.36 -15.47
CA SER A 283 13.60 11.09 -14.13
C SER A 283 12.90 9.75 -14.07
N MET A 284 12.91 9.15 -12.88
CA MET A 284 12.24 7.88 -12.59
C MET A 284 11.90 7.79 -11.11
N ASN A 285 10.78 7.14 -10.81
CA ASN A 285 10.45 6.72 -9.45
C ASN A 285 10.10 5.23 -9.39
N ILE A 286 10.28 4.66 -8.20
CA ILE A 286 9.75 3.36 -7.79
C ILE A 286 8.85 3.61 -6.58
N SER A 287 7.64 3.08 -6.61
CA SER A 287 6.67 3.14 -5.52
C SER A 287 6.03 1.77 -5.33
N LEU A 288 6.09 1.20 -4.14
CA LEU A 288 5.45 -0.09 -3.84
C LEU A 288 4.92 -0.14 -2.40
N ASN A 289 3.86 -0.91 -2.19
CA ASN A 289 3.35 -1.18 -0.85
C ASN A 289 3.81 -2.59 -0.41
N LYS A 290 4.34 -2.69 0.80
CA LYS A 290 4.84 -3.95 1.37
C LYS A 290 4.31 -4.14 2.79
N SER A 291 3.76 -5.33 3.06
CA SER A 291 3.50 -5.76 4.43
C SER A 291 4.81 -6.21 5.07
N LEU A 292 5.15 -5.59 6.20
CA LEU A 292 6.40 -5.77 6.93
C LEU A 292 6.08 -6.05 8.40
N GLY A 293 6.76 -7.02 9.00
CA GLY A 293 6.63 -7.34 10.42
C GLY A 293 7.41 -6.41 11.32
N ASP A 294 7.31 -6.60 12.63
CA ASP A 294 8.09 -5.83 13.60
C ASP A 294 9.60 -6.06 13.38
N GLY A 295 10.39 -4.98 13.36
CA GLY A 295 11.83 -5.04 13.16
C GLY A 295 12.46 -3.76 12.60
N ASN A 296 13.77 -3.83 12.42
CA ASN A 296 14.58 -2.78 11.81
C ASN A 296 14.75 -3.06 10.33
N TYR A 297 14.59 -2.02 9.52
CA TYR A 297 14.68 -2.08 8.08
C TYR A 297 15.65 -1.05 7.53
N THR A 298 16.33 -1.41 6.44
CA THR A 298 17.18 -0.52 5.66
C THR A 298 16.68 -0.50 4.23
N LEU A 299 16.20 0.65 3.78
CA LEU A 299 15.82 0.92 2.40
C LEU A 299 17.01 1.58 1.69
N LEU A 300 17.55 0.90 0.68
CA LEU A 300 18.60 1.40 -0.19
C LEU A 300 17.99 1.75 -1.54
N CYS A 301 18.20 2.98 -1.99
CA CYS A 301 17.90 3.40 -3.34
C CYS A 301 19.20 3.70 -4.10
N GLU A 302 19.36 3.13 -5.29
CA GLU A 302 20.54 3.28 -6.15
C GLU A 302 20.12 3.73 -7.55
N ALA A 303 20.65 4.84 -8.03
CA ALA A 303 20.41 5.36 -9.37
C ALA A 303 21.69 5.29 -10.20
N TYR A 304 21.56 4.89 -11.46
CA TYR A 304 22.65 4.85 -12.44
C TYR A 304 22.24 5.67 -13.66
N ASP A 305 23.17 6.45 -14.21
CA ASP A 305 23.00 7.11 -15.51
C ASP A 305 23.50 6.23 -16.68
N GLN A 306 23.35 6.74 -17.89
CA GLN A 306 23.77 6.06 -19.13
C GLN A 306 25.29 6.00 -19.33
N ASN A 307 26.09 6.80 -18.63
CA ASN A 307 27.55 6.76 -18.69
C ASN A 307 28.17 5.89 -17.58
N GLY A 308 27.35 5.37 -16.67
CA GLY A 308 27.75 4.53 -15.55
C GLY A 308 28.05 5.28 -14.26
N ASN A 309 27.80 6.59 -14.18
CA ASN A 309 27.86 7.29 -12.90
C ASN A 309 26.67 6.84 -12.04
N ASN A 310 26.89 6.77 -10.73
CA ASN A 310 25.87 6.32 -9.80
C ASN A 310 25.77 7.20 -8.56
N PHE A 311 24.61 7.11 -7.92
CA PHE A 311 24.38 7.69 -6.60
C PHE A 311 23.46 6.77 -5.81
N SER A 312 23.76 6.59 -4.53
CA SER A 312 22.93 5.79 -3.65
C SER A 312 22.56 6.57 -2.39
N ARG A 313 21.35 6.29 -1.90
CA ARG A 313 20.81 6.88 -0.67
C ARG A 313 20.20 5.78 0.16
N ILE A 314 20.47 5.81 1.46
CA ILE A 314 19.95 4.85 2.43
C ILE A 314 18.96 5.56 3.34
N SER A 315 17.90 4.85 3.73
CA SER A 315 16.99 5.21 4.80
C SER A 315 16.82 4.02 5.74
N GLN A 316 17.10 4.21 7.02
CA GLN A 316 16.86 3.22 8.06
C GLN A 316 15.57 3.56 8.79
N PHE A 317 14.67 2.61 8.96
CA PHE A 317 13.39 2.83 9.63
C PHE A 317 12.99 1.60 10.44
N LYS A 318 12.09 1.78 11.39
CA LYS A 318 11.66 0.72 12.29
C LYS A 318 10.15 0.52 12.20
N ILE A 319 9.73 -0.73 12.27
CA ILE A 319 8.32 -1.08 12.48
C ILE A 319 8.23 -1.73 13.83
N TYR A 320 7.45 -1.13 14.74
CA TYR A 320 7.20 -1.72 16.04
C TYR A 320 5.78 -1.46 16.47
N ARG A 321 5.07 -2.54 16.72
CA ARG A 321 3.79 -2.50 17.41
C ARG A 321 4.01 -2.41 18.93
N PHE A 322 3.17 -1.60 19.55
CA PHE A 322 2.94 -1.61 20.99
C PHE A 322 1.75 -2.52 21.27
N PHE A 323 1.68 -3.15 22.44
CA PHE A 323 0.58 -4.05 22.79
C PHE A 323 0.05 -3.77 24.20
N THR A 324 -1.25 -4.00 24.40
CA THR A 324 -1.93 -3.95 25.70
C THR A 324 -2.90 -5.12 25.81
N ASN A 325 -2.82 -5.88 26.90
CA ASN A 325 -3.59 -7.11 27.09
C ASN A 325 -4.21 -7.15 28.49
N ILE A 326 -5.43 -7.68 28.58
CA ILE A 326 -6.06 -8.07 29.85
C ILE A 326 -5.63 -9.50 30.17
N LEU A 327 -5.05 -9.69 31.35
CA LEU A 327 -4.61 -10.97 31.90
C LEU A 327 -5.66 -11.60 32.82
N PHE A 328 -6.46 -10.77 33.50
CA PHE A 328 -7.58 -11.20 34.33
C PHE A 328 -8.63 -10.06 34.42
N PRO A 329 -9.95 -10.35 34.44
CA PRO A 329 -10.57 -11.67 34.36
C PRO A 329 -10.41 -12.36 32.98
N PRO A 330 -10.56 -13.70 32.90
CA PRO A 330 -10.75 -14.37 31.62
C PRO A 330 -12.03 -13.88 30.94
N ASN A 331 -12.24 -14.23 29.68
CA ASN A 331 -13.51 -13.92 29.02
C ASN A 331 -14.65 -14.73 29.67
N ASP A 332 -15.82 -14.12 29.77
CA ASP A 332 -17.04 -14.72 30.32
C ASP A 332 -16.87 -15.18 31.78
N TYR A 333 -16.27 -14.31 32.59
CA TYR A 333 -16.02 -14.57 34.00
C TYR A 333 -17.24 -14.26 34.87
N TYR A 334 -17.74 -15.24 35.61
CA TYR A 334 -18.87 -15.11 36.53
C TYR A 334 -18.38 -14.79 37.94
N THR A 335 -19.05 -13.85 38.62
CA THR A 335 -18.75 -13.57 40.02
C THR A 335 -19.94 -12.97 40.77
N ASN A 336 -20.05 -13.33 42.04
CA ASN A 336 -20.93 -12.70 43.01
C ASN A 336 -20.16 -11.84 44.04
N ASN A 337 -18.83 -11.71 43.89
CA ASN A 337 -17.99 -10.98 44.82
C ASN A 337 -18.22 -9.47 44.73
N GLU A 338 -18.15 -8.78 45.87
CA GLU A 338 -18.26 -7.32 45.95
C GLU A 338 -17.10 -6.58 45.29
N THR A 339 -15.98 -7.25 45.01
CA THR A 339 -14.82 -6.65 44.34
C THR A 339 -14.22 -7.61 43.32
N ILE A 340 -13.68 -7.06 42.23
CA ILE A 340 -12.92 -7.81 41.24
C ILE A 340 -11.56 -7.17 40.98
N GLU A 341 -10.55 -8.02 40.82
CA GLU A 341 -9.22 -7.59 40.35
C GLU A 341 -9.22 -7.54 38.82
N VAL A 342 -8.62 -6.51 38.23
CA VAL A 342 -8.37 -6.45 36.79
C VAL A 342 -6.89 -6.25 36.58
N ASN A 343 -6.29 -7.18 35.83
CA ASN A 343 -4.87 -7.23 35.56
C ASN A 343 -4.62 -6.95 34.08
N CYS A 344 -3.77 -5.98 33.79
CA CYS A 344 -3.29 -5.69 32.44
C CYS A 344 -1.78 -5.73 32.35
N SER A 345 -1.29 -6.14 31.18
CA SER A 345 0.09 -5.90 30.77
C SER A 345 0.14 -5.03 29.53
N THR A 346 1.18 -4.21 29.44
CA THR A 346 1.49 -3.45 28.24
C THR A 346 3.00 -3.48 27.99
N GLU A 347 3.38 -3.59 26.72
CA GLU A 347 4.77 -3.63 26.26
C GLU A 347 4.94 -2.63 25.10
N SER A 348 5.96 -1.78 25.20
CA SER A 348 6.41 -0.90 24.12
C SER A 348 7.92 -0.91 24.05
N ARG A 349 8.49 -1.32 22.91
CA ARG A 349 9.93 -1.58 22.78
C ARG A 349 10.78 -0.32 22.62
N GLU A 350 10.27 0.68 21.90
CA GLU A 350 11.03 1.88 21.54
C GLU A 350 10.59 3.13 22.31
N ASN A 351 9.34 3.14 22.79
CA ASN A 351 8.73 4.31 23.39
C ASN A 351 8.39 4.00 24.85
N GLU A 352 8.73 4.93 25.76
CA GLU A 352 8.36 4.76 27.17
C GLU A 352 6.84 4.83 27.30
N LEU A 353 6.29 3.91 28.08
CA LEU A 353 4.89 3.95 28.48
C LEU A 353 4.69 5.11 29.47
N ILE A 354 3.59 5.86 29.32
CA ILE A 354 3.28 7.01 30.19
C ILE A 354 2.02 6.81 31.03
N ASN A 355 1.05 6.06 30.52
CA ASN A 355 -0.23 5.84 31.19
C ASN A 355 -0.84 4.52 30.75
N ILE A 356 -1.48 3.84 31.68
CA ILE A 356 -2.42 2.74 31.41
C ILE A 356 -3.71 3.01 32.15
N SER A 357 -4.83 2.74 31.49
CA SER A 357 -6.15 2.93 32.05
C SER A 357 -6.95 1.64 31.93
N LEU A 358 -7.57 1.25 33.03
CA LEU A 358 -8.38 0.05 33.15
C LEU A 358 -9.78 0.50 33.53
N GLY A 359 -10.80 -0.18 33.02
CA GLY A 359 -12.17 0.15 33.39
C GLY A 359 -13.16 -0.96 33.15
N ILE A 360 -14.30 -0.80 33.80
CA ILE A 360 -15.48 -1.64 33.66
C ILE A 360 -16.62 -0.73 33.19
N LYS A 361 -17.30 -1.15 32.12
CA LYS A 361 -18.44 -0.43 31.56
C LYS A 361 -19.59 -1.38 31.27
N ASN A 362 -20.80 -0.82 31.25
CA ASN A 362 -21.98 -1.45 30.65
C ASN A 362 -22.36 -0.66 29.39
N GLU A 363 -23.27 -1.16 28.55
CA GLU A 363 -23.74 -0.55 27.29
C GLU A 363 -24.12 0.93 27.43
N ASN A 364 -24.48 1.39 28.64
CA ASN A 364 -24.99 2.74 28.89
C ASN A 364 -24.13 3.67 29.79
N LYS A 365 -22.93 3.27 30.28
CA LYS A 365 -22.03 4.15 31.08
C LYS A 365 -20.66 3.51 31.37
N ASN A 366 -19.61 4.33 31.42
CA ASN A 366 -18.36 3.98 32.12
C ASN A 366 -18.65 4.02 33.62
N LEU A 367 -18.53 2.89 34.30
CA LEU A 367 -18.91 2.75 35.70
C LEU A 367 -17.72 3.02 36.62
N SER A 368 -16.54 2.60 36.19
CA SER A 368 -15.28 2.88 36.87
C SER A 368 -14.14 2.86 35.86
N GLU A 369 -13.25 3.85 35.96
CA GLU A 369 -12.03 3.94 35.17
C GLU A 369 -10.92 4.51 36.02
N GLU A 370 -9.81 3.81 36.09
CA GLU A 370 -8.62 4.25 36.81
C GLU A 370 -7.44 4.33 35.86
N GLY A 371 -6.84 5.53 35.80
CA GLY A 371 -5.63 5.80 35.03
C GLY A 371 -4.41 5.85 35.93
N ILE A 372 -3.35 5.12 35.58
CA ILE A 372 -2.12 5.03 36.36
C ILE A 372 -0.95 5.48 35.49
N LEU A 373 -0.19 6.45 36.01
CA LEU A 373 1.08 6.84 35.41
C LEU A 373 2.09 5.70 35.57
N ILE A 374 2.62 5.25 34.44
CA ILE A 374 3.59 4.16 34.38
C ILE A 374 4.88 4.68 33.71
N ARG A 375 5.97 3.93 33.85
CA ARG A 375 7.27 4.25 33.24
C ARG A 375 7.96 2.99 32.78
N GLY A 376 8.84 3.15 31.79
CA GLY A 376 9.59 2.07 31.18
C GLY A 376 8.85 1.42 30.00
N ASN A 377 9.41 0.31 29.52
CA ASN A 377 9.02 -0.35 28.27
C ASN A 377 8.08 -1.54 28.49
N TYR A 378 7.91 -1.95 29.74
CA TYR A 378 6.99 -3.01 30.15
C TYR A 378 6.31 -2.58 31.44
N ASN A 379 5.01 -2.80 31.51
CA ASN A 379 4.25 -2.55 32.72
C ASN A 379 3.22 -3.66 32.95
N TYR A 380 3.08 -4.02 34.22
CA TYR A 380 2.00 -4.84 34.74
C TYR A 380 1.22 -3.97 35.73
N THR A 381 -0.07 -3.81 35.50
CA THR A 381 -0.96 -3.03 36.36
C THR A 381 -2.11 -3.89 36.83
N ASN A 382 -2.40 -3.77 38.11
CA ASN A 382 -3.45 -4.48 38.81
C ASN A 382 -4.28 -3.44 39.58
N ILE A 383 -5.59 -3.43 39.31
CA ILE A 383 -6.55 -2.54 39.97
C ILE A 383 -7.71 -3.36 40.49
N LYS A 384 -8.14 -3.08 41.72
CA LYS A 384 -9.35 -3.67 42.29
C LYS A 384 -10.52 -2.72 42.11
N PHE A 385 -11.56 -3.18 41.43
CA PHE A 385 -12.80 -2.47 41.23
C PHE A 385 -13.85 -2.93 42.23
N ASN A 386 -14.57 -1.98 42.80
CA ASN A 386 -15.74 -2.25 43.64
C ASN A 386 -16.98 -2.46 42.76
N LEU A 387 -17.70 -3.56 42.99
CA LEU A 387 -18.90 -3.96 42.26
C LEU A 387 -20.20 -3.76 43.07
N THR A 388 -20.13 -3.33 44.34
CA THR A 388 -21.31 -3.24 45.25
C THR A 388 -22.45 -2.35 44.74
N GLU A 389 -22.15 -1.37 43.89
CA GLU A 389 -23.14 -0.45 43.33
C GLU A 389 -23.64 -0.90 41.93
N LEU A 390 -23.21 -2.06 41.46
CA LEU A 390 -23.59 -2.61 40.16
C LEU A 390 -24.85 -3.48 40.27
N GLU A 391 -25.70 -3.39 39.26
CA GLU A 391 -26.83 -4.31 39.09
C GLU A 391 -26.34 -5.64 38.50
N ASN A 392 -27.08 -6.72 38.70
CA ASN A 392 -26.74 -8.00 38.07
C ASN A 392 -26.82 -7.89 36.53
N GLY A 393 -25.84 -8.47 35.84
CA GLY A 393 -25.77 -8.46 34.39
C GLY A 393 -24.35 -8.51 33.83
N ASN A 394 -24.26 -8.22 32.53
CA ASN A 394 -23.02 -8.32 31.76
C ASN A 394 -22.30 -6.97 31.68
N TYR A 395 -20.99 -7.01 31.91
CA TYR A 395 -20.10 -5.86 31.91
C TYR A 395 -18.92 -6.12 30.99
N THR A 396 -18.41 -5.07 30.36
CA THR A 396 -17.22 -5.09 29.54
C THR A 396 -16.03 -4.58 30.34
N VAL A 397 -15.02 -5.42 30.50
CA VAL A 397 -13.70 -5.03 31.01
C VAL A 397 -12.83 -4.62 29.83
N TYR A 398 -12.21 -3.45 29.92
CA TYR A 398 -11.35 -2.90 28.89
C TYR A 398 -10.07 -2.32 29.49
N CYS A 399 -9.03 -2.26 28.66
CA CYS A 399 -7.73 -1.75 29.04
C CYS A 399 -7.13 -1.00 27.88
N TYR A 400 -6.53 0.16 28.14
CA TYR A 400 -5.82 0.90 27.10
C TYR A 400 -4.60 1.61 27.66
N SER A 401 -3.57 1.81 26.84
CA SER A 401 -2.34 2.47 27.26
C SER A 401 -1.90 3.55 26.29
N PHE A 402 -1.02 4.43 26.77
CA PHE A 402 -0.34 5.43 25.97
C PHE A 402 1.17 5.36 26.15
N ASN A 403 1.89 5.64 25.07
CA ASN A 403 3.33 5.89 25.11
C ASN A 403 3.66 7.39 25.05
N ASN A 404 4.93 7.72 25.22
CA ASN A 404 5.45 9.10 25.21
C ASN A 404 5.27 9.84 23.86
N ASN A 405 4.91 9.15 22.78
CA ASN A 405 4.53 9.73 21.49
C ASN A 405 3.02 9.96 21.35
N SER A 406 2.25 9.77 22.43
CA SER A 406 0.78 9.89 22.45
C SER A 406 0.05 8.86 21.57
N GLU A 407 0.71 7.76 21.21
CA GLU A 407 0.05 6.63 20.56
C GLU A 407 -0.77 5.85 21.59
N ARG A 408 -1.95 5.35 21.17
CA ARG A 408 -2.89 4.66 22.05
C ARG A 408 -3.10 3.22 21.62
N GLU A 409 -3.04 2.28 22.57
CA GLU A 409 -3.45 0.88 22.36
C GLU A 409 -4.66 0.52 23.16
N GLU A 410 -5.52 -0.32 22.61
CA GLU A 410 -6.59 -0.98 23.35
C GLU A 410 -6.36 -2.49 23.39
N SER A 411 -6.66 -3.09 24.53
CA SER A 411 -6.77 -4.54 24.62
C SER A 411 -8.02 -5.04 23.91
N GLN A 412 -8.06 -6.34 23.64
CA GLN A 412 -9.34 -7.01 23.44
C GLN A 412 -10.18 -6.89 24.72
N ASN A 413 -11.46 -6.60 24.57
CA ASN A 413 -12.42 -6.52 25.67
C ASN A 413 -12.69 -7.92 26.25
N ARG A 414 -13.05 -7.98 27.53
CA ARG A 414 -13.52 -9.21 28.20
C ARG A 414 -14.93 -9.02 28.76
N THR A 415 -15.72 -10.07 28.76
CA THR A 415 -17.04 -10.10 29.42
C THR A 415 -16.88 -10.50 30.89
N LEU A 416 -17.46 -9.71 31.78
CA LEU A 416 -17.65 -9.98 33.21
C LEU A 416 -19.15 -10.11 33.46
N ILE A 417 -19.60 -11.22 34.07
CA ILE A 417 -20.98 -11.43 34.49
C ILE A 417 -21.04 -11.26 36.01
N TYR A 418 -21.69 -10.19 36.47
CA TYR A 418 -21.95 -9.96 37.89
C TYR A 418 -23.34 -10.49 38.23
N ASP A 419 -23.41 -11.44 39.15
CA ASP A 419 -24.66 -12.10 39.51
C ASP A 419 -24.68 -12.43 41.00
N THR A 420 -25.65 -11.86 41.72
CA THR A 420 -25.90 -12.11 43.14
C THR A 420 -27.24 -12.81 43.39
N ILE A 421 -27.95 -13.23 42.33
CA ILE A 421 -29.25 -13.90 42.47
C ILE A 421 -29.00 -15.37 42.81
N VAL A 422 -29.68 -15.86 43.83
CA VAL A 422 -29.60 -17.29 44.19
C VAL A 422 -30.58 -18.10 43.34
N PRO A 423 -30.24 -19.36 42.97
CA PRO A 423 -31.12 -20.20 42.16
C PRO A 423 -32.49 -20.44 42.83
N ASN A 424 -33.59 -20.32 42.06
CA ASN A 424 -34.93 -20.59 42.58
C ASN A 424 -35.33 -22.06 42.34
N ILE A 425 -35.41 -22.86 43.41
CA ILE A 425 -35.61 -24.31 43.34
C ILE A 425 -37.05 -24.69 43.70
N SER A 426 -37.72 -25.41 42.79
CA SER A 426 -39.06 -25.99 43.00
C SER A 426 -39.02 -27.52 42.97
N LEU A 427 -39.46 -28.16 44.05
CA LEU A 427 -39.48 -29.63 44.15
C LEU A 427 -40.72 -30.24 43.49
N ILE A 428 -40.53 -31.22 42.59
CA ILE A 428 -41.60 -31.84 41.80
C ILE A 428 -42.04 -33.17 42.43
N SER A 429 -41.12 -34.10 42.63
CA SER A 429 -41.42 -35.43 43.22
C SER A 429 -40.23 -35.93 44.02
N PRO A 430 -40.41 -36.71 45.11
CA PRO A 430 -41.68 -37.09 45.73
C PRO A 430 -42.51 -35.92 46.28
N GLU A 431 -43.84 -36.08 46.34
CA GLU A 431 -44.69 -35.07 47.00
C GLU A 431 -44.33 -34.94 48.49
N GLY A 432 -44.54 -33.75 49.05
CA GLY A 432 -44.28 -33.50 50.47
C GLY A 432 -45.10 -34.43 51.37
N ASN A 433 -44.45 -35.11 52.32
CA ASN A 433 -45.06 -36.08 53.23
C ASN A 433 -45.59 -37.35 52.56
N LEU A 434 -45.12 -37.70 51.36
CA LEU A 434 -45.50 -38.94 50.69
C LEU A 434 -45.20 -40.15 51.57
N SER A 435 -46.19 -41.05 51.71
CA SER A 435 -46.03 -42.37 52.31
C SER A 435 -46.31 -43.42 51.24
N THR A 436 -45.33 -44.27 50.95
CA THR A 436 -45.42 -45.22 49.82
C THR A 436 -44.77 -46.56 50.15
N SER A 437 -45.17 -47.62 49.44
CA SER A 437 -44.52 -48.93 49.50
C SER A 437 -43.46 -49.14 48.42
N THR A 438 -43.23 -48.14 47.56
CA THR A 438 -42.25 -48.21 46.47
C THR A 438 -40.86 -47.83 46.99
N LYS A 439 -39.87 -48.73 46.87
CA LYS A 439 -38.50 -48.51 47.37
C LYS A 439 -37.63 -47.65 46.47
N SER A 440 -37.81 -47.75 45.16
CA SER A 440 -37.12 -46.90 44.19
C SER A 440 -37.85 -45.58 44.05
N GLN A 441 -37.15 -44.49 44.36
CA GLN A 441 -37.68 -43.13 44.38
C GLN A 441 -36.87 -42.26 43.43
N ILE A 442 -37.57 -41.44 42.65
CA ILE A 442 -36.97 -40.45 41.76
C ILE A 442 -37.26 -39.07 42.35
N PHE A 443 -36.18 -38.35 42.62
CA PHE A 443 -36.16 -37.00 43.18
C PHE A 443 -36.03 -36.00 42.02
N SER A 444 -37.15 -35.40 41.64
CA SER A 444 -37.23 -34.44 40.54
C SER A 444 -37.54 -33.04 41.06
N TYR A 445 -37.00 -32.04 40.36
CA TYR A 445 -37.06 -30.63 40.70
C TYR A 445 -36.94 -29.80 39.41
N SER A 446 -37.31 -28.54 39.50
CA SER A 446 -37.05 -27.52 38.49
C SER A 446 -36.32 -26.35 39.12
N VAL A 447 -35.42 -25.73 38.37
CA VAL A 447 -34.70 -24.52 38.78
C VAL A 447 -34.99 -23.42 37.78
N GLU A 448 -35.35 -22.24 38.26
CA GLU A 448 -35.39 -21.02 37.45
C GLU A 448 -34.08 -20.26 37.67
N GLU A 449 -33.08 -20.56 36.85
CA GLU A 449 -31.78 -19.91 36.82
C GLU A 449 -31.20 -20.03 35.39
N GLN A 450 -30.66 -18.94 34.84
CA GLN A 450 -30.04 -18.93 33.52
C GLN A 450 -28.59 -19.42 33.56
N ASN A 451 -27.90 -19.21 34.68
CA ASN A 451 -26.47 -19.50 34.84
C ASN A 451 -26.22 -20.70 35.79
N LEU A 452 -27.08 -21.72 35.75
CA LEU A 452 -26.99 -22.85 36.68
C LEU A 452 -25.69 -23.65 36.46
N ASP A 453 -24.93 -23.91 37.53
CA ASP A 453 -23.73 -24.77 37.50
C ASP A 453 -24.11 -26.22 37.82
N ASN A 454 -24.58 -26.47 39.05
CA ASN A 454 -24.93 -27.82 39.48
C ASN A 454 -26.00 -27.84 40.57
N CYS A 455 -26.58 -29.03 40.80
CA CYS A 455 -27.51 -29.29 41.88
C CYS A 455 -27.22 -30.62 42.55
N ILE A 456 -27.33 -30.65 43.88
CA ILE A 456 -26.98 -31.78 44.74
C ILE A 456 -28.22 -32.21 45.51
N LEU A 457 -28.60 -33.49 45.37
CA LEU A 457 -29.61 -34.12 46.23
C LEU A 457 -29.00 -34.47 47.59
N ARG A 458 -29.67 -34.10 48.68
CA ARG A 458 -29.36 -34.61 50.01
C ARG A 458 -30.53 -35.38 50.59
N ILE A 459 -30.23 -36.55 51.17
CA ILE A 459 -31.18 -37.37 51.92
C ILE A 459 -30.61 -37.60 53.31
N ASN A 460 -31.36 -37.22 54.35
CA ASN A 460 -30.93 -37.21 55.75
C ASN A 460 -29.59 -36.50 55.97
N ASN A 461 -29.42 -35.34 55.31
CA ASN A 461 -28.18 -34.55 55.25
C ASN A 461 -26.98 -35.23 54.56
N GLU A 462 -27.15 -36.38 53.92
CA GLU A 462 -26.10 -36.99 53.11
C GLU A 462 -26.29 -36.69 51.63
N GLU A 463 -25.23 -36.22 50.98
CA GLU A 463 -25.21 -36.04 49.52
C GLU A 463 -25.37 -37.37 48.79
N LYS A 464 -26.11 -37.34 47.69
CA LYS A 464 -26.38 -38.51 46.87
C LYS A 464 -25.87 -38.26 45.46
N ASN A 465 -25.17 -39.27 44.93
CA ASN A 465 -24.58 -39.23 43.59
C ASN A 465 -25.60 -39.38 42.45
N SER A 466 -26.89 -39.58 42.77
CA SER A 466 -27.94 -39.72 41.78
C SER A 466 -29.26 -39.22 42.34
N PHE A 467 -30.09 -38.64 41.46
CA PHE A 467 -31.46 -38.26 41.75
C PHE A 467 -32.43 -39.47 41.76
N SER A 468 -31.95 -40.67 41.46
CA SER A 468 -32.68 -41.93 41.64
C SER A 468 -32.06 -42.72 42.79
N GLN A 469 -32.83 -43.00 43.84
CA GLN A 469 -32.35 -43.73 45.01
C GLN A 469 -33.26 -44.91 45.34
N THR A 470 -32.65 -46.03 45.71
CA THR A 470 -33.37 -47.17 46.29
C THR A 470 -33.22 -47.12 47.80
N LEU A 471 -34.32 -46.88 48.49
CA LEU A 471 -34.36 -46.62 49.91
C LEU A 471 -35.02 -47.80 50.66
N SER A 472 -34.50 -48.15 51.83
CA SER A 472 -35.08 -49.16 52.70
C SER A 472 -36.35 -48.63 53.39
N ASP A 473 -37.04 -49.50 54.13
CA ASP A 473 -38.16 -49.07 54.97
C ASP A 473 -37.66 -48.05 56.00
N GLY A 474 -38.32 -46.92 56.12
CA GLY A 474 -37.86 -45.82 56.97
C GLY A 474 -38.46 -44.46 56.63
N ILE A 475 -38.07 -43.47 57.43
CA ILE A 475 -38.40 -42.06 57.23
C ILE A 475 -37.16 -41.34 56.71
N TYR A 476 -37.31 -40.64 55.60
CA TYR A 476 -36.26 -39.88 54.94
C TYR A 476 -36.66 -38.42 54.82
N TYR A 477 -35.72 -37.52 55.09
CA TYR A 477 -35.84 -36.09 54.83
C TYR A 477 -34.94 -35.74 53.67
N TRP A 478 -35.44 -35.03 52.69
CA TRP A 478 -34.66 -34.72 51.50
C TRP A 478 -34.86 -33.28 51.04
N ASN A 479 -33.80 -32.70 50.49
CA ASN A 479 -33.79 -31.40 49.86
C ASN A 479 -32.75 -31.38 48.73
N ILE A 480 -32.76 -30.30 47.95
CA ILE A 480 -31.84 -30.11 46.84
C ILE A 480 -31.16 -28.76 47.03
N THR A 481 -29.84 -28.75 46.88
CA THR A 481 -29.04 -27.53 46.90
C THR A 481 -28.50 -27.29 45.51
N CYS A 482 -28.77 -26.12 44.93
CA CYS A 482 -28.27 -25.73 43.62
C CYS A 482 -27.32 -24.55 43.72
N ASN A 483 -26.28 -24.57 42.89
CA ASN A 483 -25.29 -23.51 42.74
C ASN A 483 -25.33 -22.97 41.31
N ASP A 484 -25.16 -21.67 41.14
CA ASP A 484 -24.92 -21.05 39.83
C ASP A 484 -23.41 -20.90 39.53
N LEU A 485 -23.09 -20.47 38.31
CA LEU A 485 -21.73 -20.23 37.83
C LEU A 485 -21.03 -19.07 38.56
N ALA A 486 -21.77 -18.16 39.19
CA ALA A 486 -21.24 -17.07 40.00
C ALA A 486 -20.93 -17.48 41.45
N GLY A 487 -21.35 -18.68 41.86
CA GLY A 487 -21.16 -19.24 43.18
C GLY A 487 -22.30 -18.95 44.17
N ASN A 488 -23.45 -18.44 43.72
CA ASN A 488 -24.64 -18.30 44.56
C ASN A 488 -25.29 -19.66 44.78
N SER A 489 -25.72 -19.92 46.02
CA SER A 489 -26.24 -21.22 46.43
C SER A 489 -27.57 -21.09 47.15
N GLN A 490 -28.54 -21.93 46.80
CA GLN A 490 -29.81 -22.04 47.50
C GLN A 490 -30.12 -23.49 47.82
N THR A 491 -30.73 -23.75 48.97
CA THR A 491 -31.29 -25.06 49.30
C THR A 491 -32.81 -24.98 49.31
N SER A 492 -33.46 -25.96 48.68
CA SER A 492 -34.92 -26.08 48.66
C SER A 492 -35.50 -26.30 50.05
N GLU A 493 -36.82 -26.27 50.16
CA GLU A 493 -37.52 -26.83 51.31
C GLU A 493 -37.12 -28.30 51.54
N THR A 494 -37.19 -28.76 52.80
CA THR A 494 -36.97 -30.17 53.14
C THR A 494 -38.29 -30.93 53.18
N ARG A 495 -38.44 -31.95 52.33
CA ARG A 495 -39.61 -32.82 52.27
C ARG A 495 -39.39 -34.13 53.01
N LYS A 496 -40.45 -34.64 53.64
CA LYS A 496 -40.48 -35.96 54.28
C LYS A 496 -41.02 -37.01 53.32
N LEU A 497 -40.36 -38.17 53.27
CA LEU A 497 -40.74 -39.37 52.53
C LEU A 497 -40.76 -40.56 53.49
N THR A 498 -41.84 -41.33 53.52
CA THR A 498 -41.95 -42.55 54.35
C THR A 498 -42.11 -43.78 53.48
N ILE A 499 -41.24 -44.77 53.63
CA ILE A 499 -41.30 -46.04 52.92
C ILE A 499 -41.72 -47.15 53.88
N PHE A 500 -42.80 -47.86 53.56
CA PHE A 500 -43.34 -48.94 54.39
C PHE A 500 -43.63 -50.22 53.59
N THR A 501 -43.52 -51.37 54.24
CA THR A 501 -43.89 -52.67 53.66
C THR A 501 -45.41 -52.89 53.75
N LYS A 502 -46.04 -53.28 52.64
CA LYS A 502 -47.48 -53.55 52.57
C LYS A 502 -47.78 -54.93 53.17
N SER A 503 -48.55 -55.00 54.26
CA SER A 503 -49.06 -56.26 54.84
C SER A 503 -50.20 -56.84 54.00
N SER A 504 -50.13 -58.14 53.71
CA SER A 504 -51.05 -58.88 52.85
C SER A 504 -52.41 -59.21 53.50
N SER A 505 -53.51 -58.80 52.88
CA SER A 505 -54.80 -59.50 52.90
C SER A 505 -55.62 -59.10 51.65
N GLY A 506 -56.08 -60.10 50.90
CA GLY A 506 -56.71 -59.90 49.58
C GLY A 506 -58.23 -59.99 49.58
N SER A 507 -58.88 -59.43 48.54
CA SER A 507 -59.85 -60.14 47.67
C SER A 507 -60.44 -59.19 46.61
N GLY A 508 -60.46 -59.67 45.35
CA GLY A 508 -61.55 -59.50 44.37
C GLY A 508 -61.86 -58.12 43.77
N GLY A 509 -61.53 -57.93 42.49
CA GLY A 509 -62.12 -56.89 41.65
C GLY A 509 -61.40 -56.71 40.31
N GLY A 510 -61.87 -57.41 39.28
CA GLY A 510 -61.28 -57.36 37.95
C GLY A 510 -61.38 -55.98 37.29
N SER A 511 -60.24 -55.51 36.79
CA SER A 511 -60.16 -54.46 35.78
C SER A 511 -58.93 -54.74 34.92
N ASN A 512 -59.11 -54.85 33.61
CA ASN A 512 -58.10 -55.17 32.61
C ASN A 512 -56.81 -54.33 32.78
N LEU A 513 -55.83 -54.89 33.48
CA LEU A 513 -54.44 -54.45 33.45
C LEU A 513 -53.89 -54.80 32.06
N ARG A 514 -53.80 -53.79 31.20
CA ARG A 514 -53.01 -53.90 29.98
C ARG A 514 -51.57 -54.20 30.39
N ILE A 515 -51.06 -55.37 30.01
CA ILE A 515 -49.65 -55.72 30.13
C ILE A 515 -48.90 -54.76 29.20
N SER A 516 -48.18 -53.79 29.76
CA SER A 516 -47.21 -52.99 29.02
C SER A 516 -46.14 -53.92 28.44
N LYS A 517 -45.89 -53.82 27.14
CA LYS A 517 -44.85 -54.61 26.48
C LYS A 517 -43.49 -53.93 26.65
N THR A 518 -42.47 -54.75 26.90
CA THR A 518 -41.06 -54.33 26.90
C THR A 518 -40.40 -54.83 25.62
N TYR A 519 -39.75 -53.92 24.91
CA TYR A 519 -39.03 -54.20 23.67
C TYR A 519 -37.53 -54.03 23.95
N ASN A 520 -36.79 -55.13 23.94
CA ASN A 520 -35.34 -55.10 24.07
C ASN A 520 -34.74 -54.96 22.67
N ILE A 521 -33.97 -53.90 22.45
CA ILE A 521 -33.28 -53.64 21.19
C ILE A 521 -31.77 -53.55 21.43
N ASN A 522 -30.99 -54.05 20.47
CA ASN A 522 -29.54 -54.03 20.49
C ASN A 522 -28.98 -52.95 19.55
N ASP A 523 -27.73 -52.57 19.77
CA ASP A 523 -27.03 -51.53 19.01
C ASP A 523 -27.13 -51.67 17.48
N SER A 524 -26.97 -52.89 16.95
CA SER A 524 -27.02 -53.13 15.50
C SER A 524 -28.38 -52.83 14.85
N SER A 525 -29.46 -52.84 15.64
CA SER A 525 -30.81 -52.51 15.16
C SER A 525 -31.02 -50.99 15.06
N ILE A 526 -30.46 -50.21 15.98
CA ILE A 526 -30.61 -48.75 16.00
C ILE A 526 -29.59 -48.02 15.12
N GLU A 527 -28.44 -48.61 14.79
CA GLU A 527 -27.51 -48.07 13.78
C GLU A 527 -28.16 -47.91 12.39
N LYS A 528 -29.02 -48.86 12.02
CA LYS A 528 -29.79 -48.85 10.75
C LYS A 528 -31.06 -48.01 10.83
N GLY A 529 -31.43 -47.56 12.02
CA GLY A 529 -32.72 -46.93 12.31
C GLY A 529 -33.79 -47.97 12.63
N TYR A 530 -34.42 -47.83 13.79
CA TYR A 530 -35.41 -48.75 14.32
C TYR A 530 -36.76 -48.05 14.47
N GLU A 531 -37.79 -48.54 13.76
CA GLU A 531 -39.16 -48.04 13.85
C GLU A 531 -40.04 -49.03 14.63
N ASN A 532 -40.81 -48.54 15.61
CA ASN A 532 -41.74 -49.38 16.36
C ASN A 532 -42.97 -48.60 16.86
N LYS A 533 -44.06 -49.35 17.12
CA LYS A 533 -45.33 -48.82 17.62
C LYS A 533 -45.50 -49.12 19.11
N LEU A 534 -45.52 -48.09 19.95
CA LEU A 534 -45.60 -48.20 21.41
C LEU A 534 -46.91 -47.64 21.97
N LYS A 535 -47.53 -48.33 22.92
CA LYS A 535 -48.67 -47.78 23.68
C LYS A 535 -48.16 -47.03 24.92
N VAL A 536 -49.01 -46.17 25.46
CA VAL A 536 -48.76 -45.54 26.77
C VAL A 536 -48.48 -46.63 27.81
N GLY A 537 -47.34 -46.53 28.50
CA GLY A 537 -46.83 -47.50 29.45
C GLY A 537 -45.85 -48.55 28.89
N ASP A 538 -45.77 -48.72 27.56
CA ASP A 538 -44.77 -49.61 26.93
C ASP A 538 -43.35 -49.06 27.11
N LYS A 539 -42.36 -49.97 27.10
CA LYS A 539 -40.96 -49.70 27.41
C LYS A 539 -40.06 -50.17 26.28
N ILE A 540 -39.07 -49.36 25.91
CA ILE A 540 -37.92 -49.80 25.13
C ILE A 540 -36.72 -49.87 26.05
N ILE A 541 -35.98 -50.96 25.98
CA ILE A 541 -34.69 -51.12 26.62
C ILE A 541 -33.65 -51.23 25.51
N ILE A 542 -32.71 -50.29 25.49
CA ILE A 542 -31.59 -50.21 24.57
C ILE A 542 -30.37 -50.75 25.30
N ASN A 543 -29.86 -51.89 24.88
CA ASN A 543 -28.64 -52.44 25.43
C ASN A 543 -27.46 -52.05 24.54
N THR A 544 -26.63 -51.12 25.04
CA THR A 544 -25.35 -50.75 24.42
C THR A 544 -24.24 -51.68 24.90
N THR A 545 -23.05 -51.58 24.32
CA THR A 545 -21.89 -52.39 24.73
C THR A 545 -21.41 -52.09 26.16
N SER A 546 -21.76 -50.93 26.71
CA SER A 546 -21.36 -50.47 28.04
C SER A 546 -22.51 -50.42 29.05
N GLU A 547 -23.75 -50.10 28.64
CA GLU A 547 -24.87 -49.83 29.56
C GLU A 547 -26.25 -50.23 29.00
N SER A 548 -27.30 -50.18 29.83
CA SER A 548 -28.69 -50.45 29.43
C SER A 548 -29.56 -49.22 29.70
N HIS A 549 -30.16 -48.67 28.65
CA HIS A 549 -30.97 -47.46 28.72
C HIS A 549 -32.44 -47.74 28.49
N LYS A 550 -33.31 -47.13 29.31
CA LYS A 550 -34.74 -47.43 29.27
C LYS A 550 -35.58 -46.20 28.93
N ILE A 551 -36.42 -46.33 27.91
CA ILE A 551 -37.32 -45.30 27.40
C ILE A 551 -38.76 -45.76 27.63
N THR A 552 -39.56 -44.97 28.35
CA THR A 552 -40.97 -45.24 28.62
C THR A 552 -41.86 -44.20 27.94
N VAL A 553 -42.96 -44.64 27.32
CA VAL A 553 -43.98 -43.72 26.78
C VAL A 553 -44.96 -43.33 27.90
N ASN A 554 -44.91 -42.08 28.35
CA ASN A 554 -45.73 -41.60 29.46
C ASN A 554 -47.12 -41.14 29.00
N GLU A 555 -47.17 -40.36 27.91
CA GLU A 555 -48.39 -39.74 27.41
C GLU A 555 -48.37 -39.68 25.87
N LEU A 556 -49.54 -39.87 25.26
CA LEU A 556 -49.71 -39.86 23.80
C LEU A 556 -50.77 -38.83 23.41
N ASN A 557 -50.37 -37.79 22.67
CA ASN A 557 -51.26 -36.82 22.03
C ASN A 557 -51.07 -36.87 20.50
N ARG A 558 -52.05 -36.37 19.72
CA ARG A 558 -52.00 -36.38 18.24
C ARG A 558 -50.78 -35.68 17.66
N ASN A 559 -50.28 -34.65 18.34
CA ASN A 559 -49.22 -33.78 17.84
C ASN A 559 -47.92 -33.85 18.64
N GLN A 560 -47.89 -34.57 19.76
CA GLN A 560 -46.72 -34.63 20.65
C GLN A 560 -46.73 -35.91 21.49
N ILE A 561 -45.56 -36.47 21.73
CA ILE A 561 -45.34 -37.59 22.66
C ILE A 561 -44.47 -37.13 23.83
N LYS A 562 -44.77 -37.63 25.04
CA LYS A 562 -43.95 -37.45 26.23
C LYS A 562 -43.24 -38.75 26.57
N LEU A 563 -41.91 -38.70 26.61
CA LEU A 563 -41.05 -39.83 26.92
C LEU A 563 -40.27 -39.58 28.21
N THR A 564 -40.03 -40.63 28.99
CA THR A 564 -39.07 -40.64 30.10
C THR A 564 -37.92 -41.55 29.74
N ILE A 565 -36.71 -41.00 29.83
CA ILE A 565 -35.45 -41.72 29.62
C ILE A 565 -34.86 -41.96 31.01
N GLU A 566 -34.89 -43.20 31.49
CA GLU A 566 -34.64 -43.54 32.89
C GLU A 566 -33.16 -43.62 33.26
N SER A 567 -32.23 -43.71 32.30
CA SER A 567 -30.79 -43.79 32.60
C SER A 567 -30.31 -42.58 33.39
N GLU A 568 -30.88 -41.39 33.12
CA GLU A 568 -30.57 -40.14 33.84
C GLU A 568 -31.80 -39.24 34.04
N THR A 569 -33.01 -39.82 33.94
CA THR A 569 -34.32 -39.17 34.16
C THR A 569 -34.54 -37.88 33.37
N GLN A 570 -34.43 -37.94 32.04
CA GLN A 570 -34.86 -36.85 31.16
C GLN A 570 -36.33 -37.02 30.76
N ILE A 571 -37.12 -35.95 30.83
CA ILE A 571 -38.48 -35.89 30.25
C ILE A 571 -38.38 -35.14 28.93
N VAL A 572 -38.67 -35.83 27.83
CA VAL A 572 -38.57 -35.26 26.49
C VAL A 572 -39.96 -35.16 25.87
N TYR A 573 -40.28 -33.99 25.37
CA TYR A 573 -41.45 -33.75 24.55
C TYR A 573 -41.02 -33.71 23.09
N ILE A 574 -41.59 -34.58 22.25
CA ILE A 574 -41.24 -34.65 20.82
C ILE A 574 -42.50 -34.38 20.02
N SER A 575 -42.49 -33.30 19.24
CA SER A 575 -43.61 -32.94 18.37
C SER A 575 -43.65 -33.87 17.14
N LEU A 576 -44.80 -33.93 16.47
CA LEU A 576 -44.96 -34.75 15.26
C LEU A 576 -43.93 -34.36 14.19
N TYR A 577 -43.16 -35.34 13.73
CA TYR A 577 -42.03 -35.25 12.78
C TYR A 577 -40.82 -34.44 13.26
N GLU A 578 -40.78 -34.05 14.53
CA GLU A 578 -39.59 -33.44 15.15
C GLU A 578 -38.56 -34.51 15.48
N SER A 579 -37.29 -34.27 15.15
CA SER A 579 -36.18 -35.08 15.63
C SER A 579 -35.59 -34.46 16.90
N LYS A 580 -35.53 -35.23 17.98
CA LYS A 580 -34.78 -34.84 19.17
C LYS A 580 -33.49 -35.65 19.29
N LEU A 581 -32.38 -34.93 19.47
CA LEU A 581 -31.10 -35.49 19.82
C LEU A 581 -31.06 -35.66 21.34
N ILE A 582 -30.57 -36.81 21.79
CA ILE A 582 -30.50 -37.23 23.17
C ILE A 582 -29.08 -37.67 23.45
N ASP A 583 -28.48 -37.03 24.42
CA ASP A 583 -27.28 -37.48 25.13
C ASP A 583 -27.73 -38.39 26.29
N LEU A 584 -27.21 -39.62 26.34
CA LEU A 584 -27.58 -40.63 27.34
C LEU A 584 -26.63 -40.67 28.54
N ASN A 585 -25.49 -39.97 28.50
CA ASN A 585 -24.42 -40.03 29.51
C ASN A 585 -23.77 -38.67 29.87
N TYR A 586 -24.31 -37.54 29.37
CA TYR A 586 -23.83 -36.15 29.53
C TYR A 586 -22.33 -35.96 29.21
N ASP A 587 -21.81 -36.63 28.18
CA ASP A 587 -20.43 -36.43 27.72
C ASP A 587 -20.30 -35.35 26.60
N ASP A 588 -21.36 -34.55 26.41
CA ASP A 588 -21.55 -33.56 25.35
C ASP A 588 -21.65 -34.19 23.94
N ILE A 589 -21.87 -35.51 23.84
CA ILE A 589 -22.09 -36.24 22.59
C ILE A 589 -23.50 -36.84 22.61
N ASN A 590 -24.34 -36.42 21.66
CA ASN A 590 -25.65 -37.03 21.50
C ASN A 590 -25.51 -38.46 20.95
N ASP A 591 -26.05 -39.44 21.69
CA ASP A 591 -26.03 -40.87 21.37
C ASP A 591 -27.22 -41.33 20.51
N LEU A 592 -28.37 -40.66 20.64
CA LEU A 592 -29.60 -41.08 19.98
C LEU A 592 -30.33 -39.92 19.30
N MET A 593 -30.97 -40.23 18.18
CA MET A 593 -31.98 -39.39 17.55
C MET A 593 -33.33 -40.11 17.60
N ILE A 594 -34.34 -39.46 18.18
CA ILE A 594 -35.71 -39.98 18.27
C ILE A 594 -36.65 -39.09 17.48
N ILE A 595 -37.49 -39.69 16.63
CA ILE A 595 -38.51 -39.01 15.84
C ILE A 595 -39.88 -39.59 16.16
N TYR A 596 -40.85 -38.72 16.44
CA TYR A 596 -42.25 -39.12 16.59
C TYR A 596 -42.98 -39.03 15.25
N LEU A 597 -43.35 -40.18 14.68
CA LEU A 597 -43.98 -40.28 13.34
C LEU A 597 -45.52 -40.24 13.38
N GLY A 598 -46.12 -40.09 14.57
CA GLY A 598 -47.57 -39.94 14.78
C GLY A 598 -48.25 -41.14 15.39
N ILE A 599 -49.59 -41.10 15.47
CA ILE A 599 -50.40 -42.20 16.02
C ILE A 599 -50.83 -43.13 14.89
N LYS A 600 -50.53 -44.42 15.03
CA LYS A 600 -51.03 -45.49 14.16
C LYS A 600 -51.54 -46.64 15.02
N ASP A 601 -52.80 -47.04 14.82
CA ASP A 601 -53.46 -48.13 15.57
C ASP A 601 -53.50 -47.91 17.11
N ASN A 602 -53.72 -46.65 17.54
CA ASN A 602 -53.75 -46.25 18.95
C ASN A 602 -52.43 -46.49 19.72
N SER A 603 -51.32 -46.52 18.98
CA SER A 603 -49.94 -46.56 19.47
C SER A 603 -49.14 -45.41 18.84
N ALA A 604 -48.15 -44.91 19.56
CA ALA A 604 -47.17 -43.97 19.06
C ALA A 604 -46.20 -44.68 18.12
N ASN A 605 -46.08 -44.23 16.88
CA ASN A 605 -45.06 -44.70 15.96
C ASN A 605 -43.79 -43.88 16.16
N ILE A 606 -42.70 -44.51 16.58
CA ILE A 606 -41.43 -43.83 16.85
C ILE A 606 -40.32 -44.43 16.02
N TYR A 607 -39.39 -43.58 15.60
CA TYR A 607 -38.15 -43.97 14.94
C TYR A 607 -36.97 -43.57 15.82
N ILE A 608 -36.07 -44.52 16.08
CA ILE A 608 -34.87 -44.34 16.92
C ILE A 608 -33.64 -44.68 16.08
N LYS A 609 -32.63 -43.82 16.11
CA LYS A 609 -31.36 -44.07 15.44
C LYS A 609 -30.17 -43.72 16.34
N LYS A 610 -29.16 -44.58 16.37
CA LYS A 610 -27.88 -44.28 17.03
C LYS A 610 -27.12 -43.21 16.25
N ILE A 611 -26.59 -42.22 16.96
CA ILE A 611 -25.76 -41.15 16.43
C ILE A 611 -24.57 -40.93 17.38
N GLU A 612 -23.54 -40.27 16.90
CA GLU A 612 -22.46 -39.73 17.73
C GLU A 612 -22.22 -38.31 17.21
N LYS A 613 -22.88 -37.32 17.81
CA LYS A 613 -22.79 -35.91 17.39
C LYS A 613 -22.66 -34.97 18.58
N LYS A 614 -21.57 -34.22 18.60
CA LYS A 614 -21.41 -33.07 19.51
C LYS A 614 -22.41 -31.98 19.16
N GLU A 615 -23.10 -31.43 20.14
CA GLU A 615 -24.02 -30.31 19.92
C GLU A 615 -23.19 -29.07 19.54
N MET A 616 -23.38 -28.56 18.32
CA MET A 616 -22.70 -27.36 17.84
C MET A 616 -23.46 -26.12 18.31
N ASN A 617 -22.78 -25.21 19.01
CA ASN A 617 -23.29 -23.88 19.31
C ASN A 617 -23.72 -23.16 18.02
N LYS A 618 -24.90 -22.54 18.03
CA LYS A 618 -25.51 -21.84 16.89
C LYS A 618 -24.69 -20.63 16.36
N GLU A 619 -23.56 -20.29 16.96
CA GLU A 619 -22.70 -19.17 16.56
C GLU A 619 -21.48 -19.54 15.70
N GLU A 620 -21.12 -20.81 15.56
CA GLU A 620 -19.94 -21.22 14.75
C GLU A 620 -20.22 -21.45 13.26
N ASN A 621 -21.45 -21.21 12.79
CA ASN A 621 -21.85 -21.48 11.41
C ASN A 621 -21.69 -20.29 10.43
N LEU A 622 -20.80 -19.33 10.70
CA LEU A 622 -20.53 -18.22 9.77
C LEU A 622 -19.08 -18.10 9.26
N THR A 623 -18.16 -18.97 9.68
CA THR A 623 -16.79 -18.94 9.14
C THR A 623 -16.21 -20.34 8.95
N ASN A 624 -16.77 -21.10 8.01
CA ASN A 624 -16.03 -22.14 7.29
C ASN A 624 -16.79 -22.60 6.03
N SER A 625 -16.75 -21.80 4.96
CA SER A 625 -16.79 -22.37 3.60
C SER A 625 -16.11 -21.44 2.58
N LEU A 626 -14.91 -21.80 2.15
CA LEU A 626 -14.36 -21.39 0.86
C LEU A 626 -13.63 -22.58 0.23
N LYS A 627 -14.34 -23.27 -0.66
CA LYS A 627 -13.97 -23.63 -2.05
C LYS A 627 -14.63 -24.95 -2.50
N PRO A 628 -15.44 -24.93 -3.57
CA PRO A 628 -15.70 -26.10 -4.40
C PRO A 628 -14.84 -26.08 -5.67
N GLY A 629 -14.25 -27.23 -6.00
CA GLY A 629 -13.86 -27.59 -7.36
C GLY A 629 -15.00 -28.37 -8.03
N GLU A 630 -15.29 -28.00 -9.27
CA GLU A 630 -16.21 -28.60 -10.26
C GLU A 630 -15.77 -30.02 -10.72
N PRO A 631 -16.55 -30.82 -11.50
CA PRO A 631 -17.53 -30.38 -12.54
C PRO A 631 -18.84 -31.19 -12.75
N ASP A 632 -19.67 -30.59 -13.63
CA ASP A 632 -20.68 -31.13 -14.58
C ASP A 632 -22.00 -31.76 -14.06
N HIS A 633 -23.16 -31.10 -14.26
CA HIS A 633 -23.89 -30.95 -15.53
C HIS A 633 -25.20 -30.13 -15.32
N GLN A 634 -25.60 -29.43 -16.39
CA GLN A 634 -26.70 -28.47 -16.53
C GLN A 634 -28.11 -29.07 -16.36
N VAL A 635 -29.08 -28.23 -15.93
CA VAL A 635 -30.16 -27.68 -16.78
C VAL A 635 -31.01 -26.66 -15.98
N PHE A 636 -31.20 -25.50 -16.61
CA PHE A 636 -31.99 -24.32 -16.21
C PHE A 636 -33.51 -24.57 -16.22
N ILE A 637 -34.25 -23.94 -15.29
CA ILE A 637 -35.45 -23.14 -15.59
C ILE A 637 -35.49 -21.90 -14.67
N LEU A 638 -35.67 -20.73 -15.31
CA LEU A 638 -35.76 -19.38 -14.76
C LEU A 638 -37.03 -19.14 -13.95
N ASN A 639 -36.92 -18.29 -12.92
CA ASN A 639 -38.06 -17.56 -12.36
C ASN A 639 -37.81 -16.05 -12.34
N ASN A 640 -38.87 -15.35 -12.74
CA ASN A 640 -39.07 -13.91 -12.80
C ASN A 640 -38.99 -13.22 -11.44
N PHE A 641 -38.63 -11.93 -11.45
CA PHE A 641 -39.45 -10.77 -11.01
C PHE A 641 -38.57 -9.67 -10.41
N SER A 642 -38.81 -8.43 -10.82
CA SER A 642 -38.92 -7.29 -9.90
C SER A 642 -39.32 -6.03 -10.66
N GLU A 643 -40.55 -5.56 -10.41
CA GLU A 643 -40.90 -4.15 -10.52
C GLU A 643 -41.84 -3.79 -9.34
N ASN A 644 -41.61 -2.61 -8.75
CA ASN A 644 -42.50 -1.80 -7.90
C ASN A 644 -42.68 -2.27 -6.42
N ASN A 645 -42.71 -1.43 -5.38
CA ASN A 645 -43.03 0.00 -5.27
C ASN A 645 -42.64 0.58 -3.89
N LYS A 646 -42.28 1.89 -3.92
CA LYS A 646 -42.63 3.00 -3.00
C LYS A 646 -42.12 3.12 -1.54
N LEU A 647 -41.41 4.23 -1.37
CA LEU A 647 -41.48 5.26 -0.32
C LEU A 647 -42.63 5.15 0.70
N ASN A 648 -42.30 5.29 2.00
CA ASN A 648 -42.68 6.48 2.77
C ASN A 648 -42.00 6.58 4.16
N ASN A 649 -41.78 7.85 4.53
CA ASN A 649 -41.66 8.45 5.86
C ASN A 649 -40.29 8.57 6.57
N THR A 650 -39.87 9.83 6.57
CA THR A 650 -38.95 10.57 7.41
C THR A 650 -39.25 10.56 8.91
N SER A 651 -38.15 10.79 9.65
CA SER A 651 -38.02 11.49 10.94
C SER A 651 -38.24 10.72 12.24
N LYS A 652 -37.12 10.29 12.84
CA LYS A 652 -36.69 10.65 14.22
C LYS A 652 -35.28 10.11 14.49
N ASN A 653 -34.51 10.87 15.29
CA ASN A 653 -33.13 10.65 15.78
C ASN A 653 -32.02 11.09 14.80
N ILE A 654 -31.51 12.33 14.80
CA ILE A 654 -30.90 13.17 15.87
C ILE A 654 -29.50 12.69 16.29
N GLU A 655 -28.53 13.60 16.15
CA GLU A 655 -27.27 13.74 16.89
C GLU A 655 -26.25 12.60 16.90
N SER A 656 -25.27 12.68 15.99
CA SER A 656 -23.84 12.38 16.32
C SER A 656 -22.83 12.90 15.28
N ILE A 657 -23.27 13.45 14.13
CA ILE A 657 -22.36 13.83 13.02
C ILE A 657 -21.93 15.31 13.09
N ASN A 658 -21.60 15.85 14.28
CA ASN A 658 -21.20 17.26 14.39
C ASN A 658 -19.84 17.56 15.04
N ASN A 659 -18.98 16.58 15.35
CA ASN A 659 -17.68 16.86 16.00
C ASN A 659 -16.40 16.55 15.21
N LYS A 660 -16.46 16.36 13.88
CA LYS A 660 -15.23 16.18 13.05
C LYS A 660 -15.04 17.15 11.88
N LYS A 661 -15.87 18.19 11.72
CA LYS A 661 -15.72 19.20 10.64
C LYS A 661 -15.08 20.54 11.07
N GLY A 662 -14.77 20.73 12.35
CA GLY A 662 -14.25 22.01 12.86
C GLY A 662 -12.75 22.29 12.65
N LYS A 663 -11.91 21.28 12.36
CA LYS A 663 -10.45 21.49 12.21
C LYS A 663 -9.93 21.56 10.77
N ASN A 664 -10.69 21.11 9.79
CA ASN A 664 -10.26 21.15 8.38
C ASN A 664 -10.59 22.49 7.68
N LEU A 665 -11.48 23.32 8.22
CA LEU A 665 -11.84 24.59 7.57
C LEU A 665 -10.72 25.65 7.66
N PHE A 666 -9.84 25.58 8.66
CA PHE A 666 -8.72 26.52 8.83
C PHE A 666 -7.48 26.18 7.96
N ILE A 667 -7.33 24.91 7.55
CA ILE A 667 -6.20 24.48 6.72
C ILE A 667 -6.45 24.78 5.24
N TYR A 668 -7.70 24.65 4.77
CA TYR A 668 -8.06 25.02 3.39
C TYR A 668 -8.08 26.54 3.15
N ALA A 669 -8.38 27.35 4.18
CA ALA A 669 -8.33 28.81 4.08
C ALA A 669 -6.89 29.35 3.99
N SER A 670 -5.92 28.71 4.65
CA SER A 670 -4.51 29.15 4.63
C SER A 670 -3.79 28.80 3.32
N ILE A 671 -4.19 27.71 2.63
CA ILE A 671 -3.61 27.30 1.34
C ILE A 671 -4.03 28.24 0.18
N LEU A 672 -5.18 28.91 0.27
CA LEU A 672 -5.66 29.87 -0.76
C LEU A 672 -5.21 31.32 -0.52
N ILE A 673 -4.92 31.71 0.73
CA ILE A 673 -4.57 33.09 1.07
C ILE A 673 -3.09 33.41 0.75
N ILE A 674 -2.19 32.44 0.89
CA ILE A 674 -0.75 32.62 0.66
C ILE A 674 -0.43 32.97 -0.81
N PRO A 675 -0.98 32.28 -1.83
CA PRO A 675 -0.77 32.64 -3.24
C PRO A 675 -1.29 34.05 -3.57
N ILE A 676 -2.42 34.45 -2.98
CA ILE A 676 -3.04 35.78 -3.20
C ILE A 676 -2.17 36.88 -2.59
N LEU A 677 -1.62 36.67 -1.39
CA LEU A 677 -0.68 37.61 -0.77
C LEU A 677 0.64 37.72 -1.54
N ILE A 678 1.14 36.61 -2.12
CA ILE A 678 2.32 36.63 -3.00
C ILE A 678 2.04 37.42 -4.28
N LEU A 679 0.88 37.23 -4.90
CA LEU A 679 0.46 38.00 -6.08
C LEU A 679 0.31 39.50 -5.78
N LEU A 680 -0.26 39.86 -4.62
CA LEU A 680 -0.38 41.25 -4.18
C LEU A 680 1.00 41.87 -3.88
N ALA A 681 1.91 41.13 -3.24
CA ALA A 681 3.28 41.59 -3.00
C ALA A 681 4.06 41.78 -4.31
N PHE A 682 3.88 40.89 -5.28
CA PHE A 682 4.51 40.99 -6.61
C PHE A 682 3.96 42.17 -7.40
N SER A 683 2.64 42.39 -7.36
CA SER A 683 1.99 43.59 -7.91
C SER A 683 2.53 44.88 -7.28
N PHE A 684 2.64 44.92 -5.95
CA PHE A 684 3.19 46.07 -5.22
C PHE A 684 4.66 46.33 -5.57
N PHE A 685 5.47 45.27 -5.76
CA PHE A 685 6.86 45.38 -6.18
C PHE A 685 6.99 45.96 -7.60
N ILE A 686 6.14 45.52 -8.54
CA ILE A 686 6.09 46.07 -9.91
C ILE A 686 5.70 47.55 -9.89
N ILE A 687 4.65 47.91 -9.12
CA ILE A 687 4.19 49.30 -8.98
C ILE A 687 5.32 50.18 -8.39
N LYS A 688 6.02 49.70 -7.35
CA LYS A 688 7.15 50.42 -6.75
C LYS A 688 8.30 50.64 -7.74
N LYS A 689 8.59 49.63 -8.58
CA LYS A 689 9.62 49.70 -9.65
C LYS A 689 9.21 50.66 -10.77
N MET A 690 7.92 50.70 -11.13
CA MET A 690 7.36 51.68 -12.08
C MET A 690 7.42 53.11 -11.53
N ILE A 691 7.07 53.34 -10.27
CA ILE A 691 7.16 54.65 -9.62
C ILE A 691 8.63 55.11 -9.54
N GLN A 692 9.58 54.22 -9.24
CA GLN A 692 11.00 54.55 -9.29
C GLN A 692 11.48 54.92 -10.70
N LYS A 693 11.09 54.17 -11.73
CA LYS A 693 11.37 54.53 -13.14
C LYS A 693 10.76 55.88 -13.51
N PHE A 694 9.54 56.18 -13.05
CA PHE A 694 8.88 57.47 -13.29
C PHE A 694 9.60 58.63 -12.58
N LYS A 695 10.03 58.45 -11.32
CA LYS A 695 10.83 59.44 -10.59
C LYS A 695 12.21 59.67 -11.24
N LEU A 696 12.85 58.63 -11.77
CA LEU A 696 14.10 58.72 -12.53
C LEU A 696 13.92 59.45 -13.87
N LYS A 697 12.81 59.21 -14.58
CA LYS A 697 12.45 59.89 -15.83
C LYS A 697 12.14 61.39 -15.59
N LYS A 698 11.46 61.72 -14.48
CA LYS A 698 11.20 63.10 -14.06
C LYS A 698 12.48 63.85 -13.62
N LYS A 699 13.43 63.17 -12.95
CA LYS A 699 14.77 63.71 -12.64
C LYS A 699 15.63 63.94 -13.89
N LYS A 700 15.58 63.05 -14.89
CA LYS A 700 16.28 63.23 -16.18
C LYS A 700 15.69 64.40 -16.99
N ASN A 701 14.37 64.56 -17.02
CA ASN A 701 13.73 65.69 -17.72
C ASN A 701 14.01 67.05 -17.03
N ASN A 702 14.09 67.11 -15.70
CA ASN A 702 14.47 68.34 -14.99
C ASN A 702 15.96 68.70 -15.12
N LYS A 703 16.86 67.74 -15.35
CA LYS A 703 18.28 68.01 -15.68
C LYS A 703 18.46 68.48 -17.13
N GLY A 704 17.79 67.82 -18.09
CA GLY A 704 17.86 68.22 -19.51
C GLY A 704 17.26 69.60 -19.83
N GLY A 705 16.33 70.10 -18.99
CA GLY A 705 15.79 71.45 -19.10
C GLY A 705 16.73 72.55 -18.59
N LYS A 706 17.57 72.27 -17.60
CA LYS A 706 18.54 73.25 -17.07
C LYS A 706 19.79 73.37 -17.94
N ASP A 707 20.25 72.27 -18.53
CA ASP A 707 21.43 72.29 -19.42
C ASP A 707 21.14 73.03 -20.74
N LYS A 708 19.92 72.94 -21.29
CA LYS A 708 19.51 73.70 -22.49
C LYS A 708 19.34 75.21 -22.25
N ILE A 709 19.14 75.65 -21.00
CA ILE A 709 19.08 77.08 -20.65
C ILE A 709 20.50 77.64 -20.50
N TYR A 710 21.43 76.88 -19.90
CA TYR A 710 22.84 77.28 -19.82
C TYR A 710 23.53 77.35 -21.19
N GLU A 711 23.19 76.46 -22.12
CA GLU A 711 23.76 76.47 -23.48
C GLU A 711 23.20 77.60 -24.37
N ARG A 712 21.96 78.05 -24.14
CA ARG A 712 21.40 79.24 -24.81
C ARG A 712 21.96 80.55 -24.27
N VAL A 713 22.23 80.64 -22.96
CA VAL A 713 22.85 81.83 -22.35
C VAL A 713 24.34 81.96 -22.73
N SER A 714 25.06 80.85 -22.91
CA SER A 714 26.46 80.88 -23.36
C SER A 714 26.62 81.21 -24.86
N LYS A 715 25.69 80.75 -25.71
CA LYS A 715 25.65 81.11 -27.14
C LYS A 715 25.25 82.57 -27.39
N ASN A 716 24.36 83.15 -26.57
CA ASN A 716 24.02 84.58 -26.68
C ASN A 716 25.13 85.51 -26.15
N LYS A 717 25.90 85.12 -25.13
CA LYS A 717 27.08 85.89 -24.69
C LYS A 717 28.24 85.89 -25.70
N ARG A 718 28.36 84.87 -26.56
CA ARG A 718 29.37 84.84 -27.65
C ARG A 718 28.96 85.60 -28.91
N ARG A 719 27.67 85.92 -29.07
CA ARG A 719 27.14 86.74 -30.18
C ARG A 719 27.08 88.24 -29.88
N LEU A 720 27.35 88.65 -28.65
CA LEU A 720 27.47 90.06 -28.22
C LEU A 720 28.95 90.50 -28.02
N LYS A 721 29.91 89.63 -28.36
CA LYS A 721 31.37 89.88 -28.29
C LYS A 721 32.08 89.71 -29.65
N LYS A 722 31.33 89.49 -30.71
CA LYS A 722 31.67 89.70 -32.12
C LYS A 722 30.63 90.66 -32.67
#